data_AF-A0AAD8DU79-F1
#
_entry.id   AF-A0AAD8DU79-F1
#
_cell.length_a   1.000
_cell.length_b   1.000
_cell.length_c   1.000
_cell.angle_alpha   90.00
_cell.angle_beta   90.00
_cell.angle_gamma   90.00
#
_symmetry.space_group_name_H-M   'P 1'
#
loop_
_entity.id
_entity.type
_entity.pdbx_description
1 polymer ?
#
loop_
_entity_poly.entity_id
_entity_poly.type
_entity_poly.pdbx_seq_one_letter_code
_entity_poly.pdbx_strand_id
1 'polypeptide(L)'
;MRTDIEKEAGTWLLKRYGQFFKAQYQDLASTVKGEFWEENRTYLPVQVVMTPEELIPITELVSSDNTLMTKVLSVLSSLCIEVVALKKEAFERHFSFLSVYEEYNNHDISTQMESICSLSAFTSRCDDVLRNLCSQVFAIYTKGAININGIQLHYIINHIGEIFAVLVLLEILISNTSLGANWNKYCKTLKSFSHAPENLDLTEDKFKAMMGAINSVTNKIMTDDIVQKSLQNLTALRSSLVDKNCSLVATEFTQYLKLAIANLDKLVQEQPNVSNMYKCIKVNGLYVLSAHLFGNSDRKIFKTLIDLNTKAHSINIIGTTIWFPEQFLQRHVASQCAKQDKISQTMIKARQAYISTKKTSLAKDIANLHVICTQWVLQVEEMFSSNQYKLSAAEMSLHAKTLLEGLDIASRTNHSVLTLINLHLTLGIPLPKSMLISLFEIMYMLKTLKNAVTRNRNQIIISINMILQHLVFQSTSSILEVKKSLMTDKNYANKRLDELTCLVIAERALKGAATVERNIAANIALSFVPDTTYLEDSYVRLGKLLEKIQTLSNFIYSMDNLCNCSWLLWHQNIIPFYFEQNFSMQLNTLKLKYFLMVLEDCIVLLHETDKYYEMNKYQQFLNNMKSMIENKIILSASQNIETNLRLHIHSHLQLDVVNPFTFDMTKKLLLTADNFRMQFLYMSVVPSVEHYLSTMYYNLTTVVLSDWKTYGEMRQMAKFKFNLKTVQDNLPTQTLEQGLDVLEIMRNIHIFVSKYLYNLNNQIFIEKSSNNKHLNSINIRHIANSIRTHGTGIMNTTVNFTYQFLKKKFFIFSQFMYDEHIKSRLIKYLRNFKETADANGNLYSYKNAEKFNKGIRVLGLNEDGLSYLDLFRDLISQIGNAMGYVRMIRSGGRHCCSDATMFLPNLDNVESFKQFSEESGLGPRTIESSENLDHNVNDLITNFIQGTEYFKLLVDVFAPVFRNPKNVHLKNFYIIIPPLTLNFVEHMILSKDKMSKKNKIGAAFTDDGFAMGVAYIMKLLDQDSNFEGLHWFDSVWKHISEERKLLQEQQDKGSVQLQQALALTEKKIKTLEEEYKLLYYSLTSARIFFR
;
A
#
# COMPACT_ATOMS: atom_id res chain seq x y z
N MET A 1 30.96 55.37 -14.53
CA MET A 1 29.56 55.81 -14.82
C MET A 1 28.62 54.64 -15.11
N ARG A 2 28.70 53.88 -16.23
CA ARG A 2 27.83 52.68 -16.43
C ARG A 2 28.03 51.61 -15.34
N THR A 3 29.28 51.37 -14.95
CA THR A 3 29.67 50.38 -13.93
C THR A 3 29.19 50.70 -12.50
N ASP A 4 28.96 51.97 -12.17
CA ASP A 4 28.58 52.39 -10.81
C ASP A 4 27.07 52.29 -10.61
N ILE A 5 26.30 52.63 -11.65
CA ILE A 5 24.83 52.48 -11.68
C ILE A 5 24.45 50.99 -11.70
N GLU A 6 25.16 50.17 -12.47
CA GLU A 6 24.96 48.71 -12.48
C GLU A 6 25.31 48.07 -11.13
N LYS A 7 26.36 48.57 -10.45
CA LYS A 7 26.68 48.17 -9.07
C LYS A 7 25.57 48.53 -8.11
N GLU A 8 25.08 49.76 -8.12
CA GLU A 8 23.98 50.19 -7.24
C GLU A 8 22.68 49.41 -7.51
N ALA A 9 22.33 49.20 -8.77
CA ALA A 9 21.18 48.40 -9.16
C ALA A 9 21.32 46.94 -8.69
N GLY A 10 22.50 46.34 -8.86
CA GLY A 10 22.80 45.00 -8.34
C GLY A 10 22.72 44.91 -6.82
N THR A 11 23.19 45.94 -6.11
CA THR A 11 23.13 46.00 -4.64
C THR A 11 21.68 46.12 -4.16
N TRP A 12 20.86 46.91 -4.85
CA TRP A 12 19.43 47.05 -4.55
C TRP A 12 18.66 45.76 -4.78
N LEU A 13 18.92 45.07 -5.90
CA LEU A 13 18.34 43.75 -6.21
C LEU A 13 18.71 42.70 -5.15
N LEU A 14 19.98 42.63 -4.75
CA LEU A 14 20.44 41.72 -3.69
C LEU A 14 19.74 42.02 -2.35
N LYS A 15 19.54 43.29 -2.02
CA LYS A 15 18.84 43.70 -0.80
C LYS A 15 17.36 43.30 -0.83
N ARG A 16 16.71 43.45 -1.99
CA ARG A 16 15.32 43.03 -2.21
C ARG A 16 15.17 41.50 -2.11
N TYR A 17 16.08 40.73 -2.70
CA TYR A 17 16.10 39.27 -2.51
C TYR A 17 16.35 38.87 -1.06
N GLY A 18 17.29 39.54 -0.37
CA GLY A 18 17.54 39.31 1.04
C GLY A 18 16.29 39.55 1.91
N GLN A 19 15.51 40.60 1.62
CA GLN A 19 14.23 40.86 2.28
C GLN A 19 13.19 39.78 1.97
N PHE A 20 13.07 39.36 0.72
CA PHE A 20 12.17 38.28 0.30
C PHE A 20 12.46 36.98 1.03
N PHE A 21 13.71 36.52 1.03
CA PHE A 21 14.09 35.28 1.73
C PHE A 21 13.89 35.37 3.24
N LYS A 22 14.12 36.55 3.83
CA LYS A 22 13.87 36.77 5.26
C LYS A 22 12.38 36.67 5.60
N ALA A 23 11.50 37.22 4.77
CA ALA A 23 10.06 37.09 4.93
C ALA A 23 9.60 35.62 4.79
N GLN A 24 10.06 34.92 3.75
CA GLN A 24 9.73 33.50 3.54
C GLN A 24 10.23 32.61 4.69
N TYR A 25 11.43 32.89 5.22
CA TYR A 25 11.94 32.17 6.40
C TYR A 25 11.09 32.42 7.64
N GLN A 26 10.63 33.65 7.86
CA GLN A 26 9.75 33.98 8.99
C GLN A 26 8.38 33.29 8.87
N ASP A 27 7.80 33.26 7.66
CA ASP A 27 6.56 32.53 7.39
C ASP A 27 6.75 31.02 7.63
N LEU A 28 7.80 30.42 7.07
CA LEU A 28 8.13 29.01 7.29
C LEU A 28 8.34 28.70 8.78
N ALA A 29 9.14 29.50 9.49
CA ALA A 29 9.42 29.30 10.91
C ALA A 29 8.15 29.40 11.77
N SER A 30 7.23 30.31 11.41
CA SER A 30 5.92 30.44 12.09
C SER A 30 5.03 29.21 11.87
N THR A 31 5.14 28.56 10.71
CA THR A 31 4.35 27.39 10.34
C THR A 31 4.89 26.10 10.96
N VAL A 32 6.23 26.00 11.09
CA VAL A 32 6.93 24.77 11.48
C VAL A 32 7.06 24.61 13.01
N LYS A 33 6.81 25.65 13.82
CA LYS A 33 6.83 25.60 15.30
C LYS A 33 8.05 24.89 15.93
N GLY A 34 9.19 24.87 15.23
CA GLY A 34 10.42 24.22 15.72
C GLY A 34 10.50 22.70 15.50
N GLU A 35 9.47 22.04 14.96
CA GLU A 35 9.55 20.63 14.57
C GLU A 35 10.02 20.55 13.11
N PHE A 36 11.34 20.49 12.89
CA PHE A 36 11.83 20.09 11.58
C PHE A 36 11.47 18.61 11.37
N TRP A 37 10.59 18.34 10.40
CA TRP A 37 10.29 16.98 9.96
C TRP A 37 11.52 16.40 9.26
N GLU A 38 12.48 15.88 10.03
CA GLU A 38 13.70 15.27 9.49
C GLU A 38 13.41 14.01 8.65
N GLU A 39 12.26 13.37 8.87
CA GLU A 39 11.93 12.07 8.27
C GLU A 39 11.67 12.11 6.75
N ASN A 40 11.51 13.30 6.15
CA ASN A 40 11.14 13.45 4.74
C ASN A 40 12.15 14.23 3.87
N ARG A 41 13.45 14.21 4.21
CA ARG A 41 14.49 14.84 3.36
C ARG A 41 14.62 14.21 1.95
N THR A 42 13.96 13.08 1.68
CA THR A 42 13.89 12.47 0.33
C THR A 42 13.11 13.31 -0.68
N TYR A 43 12.28 14.24 -0.22
CA TYR A 43 11.47 15.12 -1.07
C TYR A 43 11.67 16.58 -0.69
N LEU A 44 12.22 17.37 -1.60
CA LEU A 44 12.37 18.83 -1.45
C LEU A 44 11.37 19.55 -2.37
N PRO A 45 10.25 20.07 -1.84
CA PRO A 45 9.24 20.78 -2.65
C PRO A 45 9.73 22.13 -3.17
N VAL A 46 10.75 22.72 -2.54
CA VAL A 46 11.41 23.95 -2.98
C VAL A 46 12.87 23.64 -3.21
N GLN A 47 13.37 23.89 -4.42
CA GLN A 47 14.75 23.65 -4.80
C GLN A 47 15.36 24.91 -5.40
N VAL A 48 16.59 25.22 -4.99
CA VAL A 48 17.39 26.24 -5.67
C VAL A 48 17.98 25.63 -6.93
N VAL A 49 17.81 26.33 -8.04
CA VAL A 49 18.39 25.98 -9.34
C VAL A 49 19.35 27.10 -9.73
N MET A 50 20.58 26.74 -10.08
CA MET A 50 21.58 27.67 -10.59
C MET A 50 21.77 27.40 -12.09
N THR A 51 21.32 28.34 -12.92
CA THR A 51 21.50 28.30 -14.37
C THR A 51 22.26 29.56 -14.80
N PRO A 52 23.52 29.44 -15.25
CA PRO A 52 24.26 30.58 -15.75
C PRO A 52 23.78 30.91 -17.17
N GLU A 53 23.35 32.15 -17.41
CA GLU A 53 23.01 32.68 -18.74
C GLU A 53 23.97 33.81 -19.11
N GLU A 54 24.40 33.84 -20.37
CA GLU A 54 25.28 34.90 -20.88
C GLU A 54 24.46 36.05 -21.47
N LEU A 55 24.68 37.25 -20.96
CA LEU A 55 24.04 38.48 -21.45
C LEU A 55 24.91 39.23 -22.47
N ILE A 56 26.22 38.96 -22.49
CA ILE A 56 27.15 39.65 -23.40
C ILE A 56 27.18 38.89 -24.74
N PRO A 57 26.92 39.56 -25.88
CA PRO A 57 27.05 38.94 -27.19
C PRO A 57 28.46 38.39 -27.43
N ILE A 58 28.56 37.24 -28.11
CA ILE A 58 29.84 36.58 -28.38
C ILE A 58 30.83 37.47 -29.14
N THR A 59 30.32 38.34 -30.02
CA THR A 59 31.11 39.33 -30.77
C THR A 59 31.82 40.32 -29.85
N GLU A 60 31.20 40.67 -28.73
CA GLU A 60 31.77 41.59 -27.74
C GLU A 60 32.74 40.88 -26.79
N LEU A 61 32.46 39.62 -26.41
CA LEU A 61 33.34 38.79 -25.59
C LEU A 61 34.73 38.61 -26.22
N VAL A 62 34.75 38.51 -27.54
CA VAL A 62 35.94 38.21 -28.36
C VAL A 62 36.53 39.49 -29.01
N SER A 63 35.98 40.67 -28.68
CA SER A 63 36.41 41.93 -29.27
C SER A 63 37.86 42.31 -28.91
N SER A 64 38.62 42.70 -29.93
CA SER A 64 39.99 43.23 -29.83
C SER A 64 40.27 44.28 -30.90
N ASP A 65 41.39 45.00 -30.77
CA ASP A 65 41.84 45.99 -31.77
C ASP A 65 42.18 45.35 -33.12
N ASN A 66 42.47 44.05 -33.14
CA ASN A 66 42.60 43.27 -34.37
C ASN A 66 41.22 42.84 -34.88
N THR A 67 40.67 43.63 -35.82
CA THR A 67 39.34 43.41 -36.40
C THR A 67 39.23 42.08 -37.14
N LEU A 68 40.31 41.59 -37.76
CA LEU A 68 40.34 40.33 -38.48
C LEU A 68 40.31 39.13 -37.51
N MET A 69 41.11 39.17 -36.45
CA MET A 69 41.10 38.15 -35.40
C MET A 69 39.75 38.10 -34.67
N THR A 70 39.20 39.27 -34.34
CA THR A 70 37.86 39.39 -33.75
C THR A 70 36.80 38.72 -34.63
N LYS A 71 36.85 38.94 -35.94
CA LYS A 71 35.91 38.31 -36.90
C LYS A 71 36.07 36.79 -36.92
N VAL A 72 37.29 36.27 -37.02
CA VAL A 72 37.53 34.82 -37.09
C VAL A 72 37.13 34.11 -35.80
N LEU A 73 37.58 34.62 -34.66
CA LEU A 73 37.25 34.04 -33.36
C LEU A 73 35.74 34.16 -33.07
N SER A 74 35.09 35.27 -33.44
CA SER A 74 33.64 35.42 -33.27
C SER A 74 32.85 34.40 -34.09
N VAL A 75 33.23 34.17 -35.35
CA VAL A 75 32.54 33.20 -36.22
C VAL A 75 32.74 31.79 -35.68
N LEU A 76 33.98 31.38 -35.39
CA LEU A 76 34.26 30.05 -34.85
C LEU A 76 33.58 29.82 -33.49
N SER A 77 33.59 30.83 -32.60
CA SER A 77 32.91 30.74 -31.30
C SER A 77 31.42 30.61 -31.45
N SER A 78 30.78 31.40 -32.33
CA SER A 78 29.35 31.29 -32.59
C SER A 78 28.95 29.91 -33.11
N LEU A 79 29.73 29.34 -34.04
CA LEU A 79 29.45 28.01 -34.60
C LEU A 79 29.66 26.91 -33.55
N CYS A 80 30.72 26.97 -32.74
CA CYS A 80 30.93 25.98 -31.68
C CYS A 80 29.86 26.04 -30.58
N ILE A 81 29.41 27.25 -30.18
CA ILE A 81 28.29 27.42 -29.26
C ILE A 81 27.02 26.81 -29.85
N GLU A 82 26.77 27.07 -31.14
CA GLU A 82 25.63 26.50 -31.84
C GLU A 82 25.68 24.97 -31.90
N VAL A 83 26.86 24.35 -32.10
CA VAL A 83 27.00 22.89 -32.02
C VAL A 83 26.58 22.35 -30.65
N VAL A 84 26.94 23.04 -29.56
CA VAL A 84 26.52 22.62 -28.20
C VAL A 84 25.01 22.79 -28.01
N ALA A 85 24.43 23.87 -28.53
CA ALA A 85 22.99 24.10 -28.50
C ALA A 85 22.21 23.02 -29.30
N LEU A 86 22.65 22.72 -30.52
CA LEU A 86 22.06 21.68 -31.37
C LEU A 86 22.19 20.29 -30.74
N LYS A 87 23.31 19.98 -30.08
CA LYS A 87 23.45 18.74 -29.31
C LYS A 87 22.41 18.67 -28.19
N LYS A 88 22.25 19.74 -27.42
CA LYS A 88 21.26 19.80 -26.34
C LYS A 88 19.84 19.59 -26.88
N GLU A 89 19.49 20.30 -27.96
CA GLU A 89 18.19 20.16 -28.65
C GLU A 89 17.98 18.72 -29.16
N ALA A 90 19.02 18.08 -29.71
CA ALA A 90 18.96 16.70 -30.19
C ALA A 90 18.52 15.74 -29.08
N PHE A 91 19.17 15.78 -27.92
CA PHE A 91 18.88 14.85 -26.83
C PHE A 91 17.56 15.16 -26.11
N GLU A 92 17.22 16.43 -25.89
CA GLU A 92 16.04 16.83 -25.12
C GLU A 92 14.73 16.72 -25.93
N ARG A 93 14.77 17.01 -27.24
CA ARG A 93 13.58 17.05 -28.10
C ARG A 93 13.51 15.88 -29.08
N HIS A 94 14.46 15.83 -30.03
CA HIS A 94 14.34 14.97 -31.22
C HIS A 94 14.64 13.49 -30.94
N PHE A 95 15.70 13.19 -30.20
CA PHE A 95 16.06 11.82 -29.83
C PHE A 95 15.07 11.24 -28.82
N SER A 96 14.57 12.06 -27.90
CA SER A 96 13.49 11.67 -26.98
C SER A 96 12.26 11.23 -27.77
N PHE A 97 11.79 12.06 -28.72
CA PHE A 97 10.68 11.75 -29.63
C PHE A 97 10.88 10.42 -30.38
N LEU A 98 12.03 10.22 -31.03
CA LEU A 98 12.33 8.99 -31.79
C LEU A 98 12.43 7.75 -30.90
N SER A 99 13.00 7.88 -29.70
CA SER A 99 13.25 6.74 -28.80
C SER A 99 11.98 6.06 -28.29
N VAL A 100 10.88 6.81 -28.17
CA VAL A 100 9.59 6.32 -27.71
C VAL A 100 8.61 6.09 -28.86
N TYR A 101 9.01 6.26 -30.12
CA TYR A 101 8.10 6.17 -31.26
C TYR A 101 7.34 4.85 -31.32
N GLU A 102 8.03 3.72 -31.10
CA GLU A 102 7.42 2.38 -31.06
C GLU A 102 6.50 2.14 -29.86
N GLU A 103 6.58 2.99 -28.82
CA GLU A 103 5.72 2.88 -27.64
C GLU A 103 4.32 3.45 -27.89
N TYR A 104 4.14 4.30 -28.91
CA TYR A 104 2.84 4.90 -29.26
C TYR A 104 2.21 4.14 -30.43
N ASN A 105 1.26 3.25 -30.14
CA ASN A 105 0.64 2.34 -31.11
C ASN A 105 -0.16 3.01 -32.24
N ASN A 106 -0.42 4.32 -32.19
CA ASN A 106 -1.19 5.03 -33.22
C ASN A 106 -0.28 5.60 -34.31
N HIS A 107 -0.45 5.05 -35.51
CA HIS A 107 0.36 5.29 -36.70
C HIS A 107 -0.07 6.56 -37.48
N ASP A 108 -0.78 7.48 -36.83
CA ASP A 108 -1.27 8.67 -37.50
C ASP A 108 -0.17 9.72 -37.57
N ILE A 109 0.43 9.84 -38.75
CA ILE A 109 1.49 10.81 -39.03
C ILE A 109 0.98 12.24 -38.99
N SER A 110 -0.33 12.46 -39.11
CA SER A 110 -0.89 13.81 -39.09
C SER A 110 -0.64 14.51 -37.75
N THR A 111 -0.80 13.82 -36.62
CA THR A 111 -0.53 14.37 -35.28
C THR A 111 0.96 14.61 -35.03
N GLN A 112 1.82 13.87 -35.73
CA GLN A 112 3.28 13.92 -35.58
C GLN A 112 3.96 14.87 -36.59
N MET A 113 3.18 15.51 -37.47
CA MET A 113 3.71 16.29 -38.59
C MET A 113 4.60 17.45 -38.13
N GLU A 114 4.24 18.14 -37.04
CA GLU A 114 5.05 19.24 -36.49
C GLU A 114 6.43 18.74 -36.04
N SER A 115 6.48 17.61 -35.34
CA SER A 115 7.71 16.97 -34.88
C SER A 115 8.57 16.52 -36.07
N ILE A 116 7.98 15.94 -37.12
CA ILE A 116 8.70 15.51 -38.33
C ILE A 116 9.25 16.71 -39.12
N CYS A 117 8.48 17.79 -39.25
CA CYS A 117 8.94 19.01 -39.90
C CYS A 117 10.08 19.67 -39.11
N SER A 118 9.95 19.73 -37.78
CA SER A 118 10.99 20.23 -36.89
C SER A 118 12.26 19.39 -37.01
N LEU A 119 12.13 18.06 -37.09
CA LEU A 119 13.24 17.15 -37.33
C LEU A 119 13.94 17.45 -38.66
N SER A 120 13.18 17.73 -39.73
CA SER A 120 13.73 18.06 -41.05
C SER A 120 14.51 19.37 -41.07
N ALA A 121 13.97 20.38 -40.40
CA ALA A 121 14.65 21.65 -40.19
C ALA A 121 15.93 21.47 -39.38
N PHE A 122 15.86 20.69 -38.30
CA PHE A 122 17.01 20.36 -37.44
C PHE A 122 18.12 19.64 -38.21
N THR A 123 17.80 18.60 -39.00
CA THR A 123 18.80 17.89 -39.84
C THR A 123 19.45 18.85 -40.83
N SER A 124 18.67 19.71 -41.48
CA SER A 124 19.18 20.69 -42.43
C SER A 124 20.12 21.68 -41.73
N ARG A 125 19.76 22.15 -40.53
CA ARG A 125 20.58 23.07 -39.75
C ARG A 125 21.90 22.44 -39.31
N CYS A 126 21.87 21.17 -38.87
CA CYS A 126 23.08 20.43 -38.52
C CYS A 126 24.04 20.29 -39.71
N ASP A 127 23.53 19.95 -40.90
CA ASP A 127 24.35 19.88 -42.13
C ASP A 127 24.92 21.26 -42.50
N ASP A 128 24.10 22.33 -42.41
CA ASP A 128 24.54 23.69 -42.68
C ASP A 128 25.66 24.15 -41.71
N VAL A 129 25.54 23.87 -40.42
CA VAL A 129 26.55 24.21 -39.40
C VAL A 129 27.83 23.41 -39.62
N LEU A 130 27.72 22.12 -39.90
CA LEU A 130 28.88 21.27 -40.25
C LEU A 130 29.60 21.80 -41.49
N ARG A 131 28.84 22.11 -42.55
CA ARG A 131 29.37 22.69 -43.79
C ARG A 131 30.05 24.04 -43.55
N ASN A 132 29.43 24.90 -42.75
CA ASN A 132 29.99 26.20 -42.39
C ASN A 132 31.28 26.05 -41.59
N LEU A 133 31.34 25.19 -40.57
CA LEU A 133 32.55 24.91 -39.80
C LEU A 133 33.70 24.44 -40.70
N CYS A 134 33.45 23.45 -41.56
CA CYS A 134 34.45 22.97 -42.51
C CYS A 134 34.88 24.07 -43.49
N SER A 135 33.94 24.87 -43.99
CA SER A 135 34.25 25.99 -44.90
C SER A 135 35.13 27.05 -44.22
N GLN A 136 34.84 27.43 -42.98
CA GLN A 136 35.67 28.38 -42.23
C GLN A 136 37.07 27.82 -41.95
N VAL A 137 37.18 26.55 -41.57
CA VAL A 137 38.48 25.89 -41.39
C VAL A 137 39.27 25.88 -42.70
N PHE A 138 38.67 25.50 -43.83
CA PHE A 138 39.35 25.53 -45.13
C PHE A 138 39.74 26.95 -45.57
N ALA A 139 38.90 27.96 -45.29
CA ALA A 139 39.15 29.36 -45.63
C ALA A 139 40.38 29.93 -44.89
N ILE A 140 40.60 29.54 -43.63
CA ILE A 140 41.75 29.98 -42.82
C ILE A 140 43.08 29.55 -43.47
N TYR A 141 43.16 28.32 -44.00
CA TYR A 141 44.38 27.76 -44.58
C TYR A 141 44.61 28.17 -46.05
N THR A 142 43.57 28.62 -46.76
CA THR A 142 43.66 29.01 -48.18
C THR A 142 43.92 30.49 -48.38
N LYS A 143 43.32 31.38 -47.57
CA LYS A 143 43.42 32.84 -47.76
C LYS A 143 44.66 33.48 -47.11
N GLY A 144 45.47 32.72 -46.34
CA GLY A 144 46.74 33.19 -45.77
C GLY A 144 46.63 34.42 -44.85
N ALA A 145 45.43 34.73 -44.36
CA ALA A 145 45.14 35.98 -43.65
C ALA A 145 45.57 35.98 -42.16
N ILE A 146 45.92 34.81 -41.62
CA ILE A 146 46.38 34.61 -40.25
C ILE A 146 47.67 33.77 -40.30
N ASN A 147 48.60 34.01 -39.37
CA ASN A 147 49.80 33.19 -39.24
C ASN A 147 49.43 31.73 -38.91
N ILE A 148 49.56 30.85 -39.91
CA ILE A 148 49.14 29.43 -39.84
C ILE A 148 49.97 28.63 -38.81
N ASN A 149 51.18 29.10 -38.45
CA ASN A 149 52.09 28.39 -37.56
C ASN A 149 51.61 28.32 -36.09
N GLY A 150 50.56 29.04 -35.72
CA GLY A 150 50.03 29.10 -34.34
C GLY A 150 48.69 28.39 -34.10
N ILE A 151 48.09 27.78 -35.12
CA ILE A 151 46.71 27.25 -35.05
C ILE A 151 46.70 25.78 -34.64
N GLN A 152 46.06 25.49 -33.51
CA GLN A 152 45.77 24.16 -33.00
C GLN A 152 44.31 23.81 -33.26
N LEU A 153 44.04 23.04 -34.31
CA LEU A 153 42.65 22.75 -34.70
C LEU A 153 41.93 21.77 -33.78
N HIS A 154 42.60 21.17 -32.80
CA HIS A 154 42.06 20.09 -31.96
C HIS A 154 40.68 20.40 -31.34
N TYR A 155 40.50 21.60 -30.76
CA TYR A 155 39.22 21.98 -30.16
C TYR A 155 38.10 22.15 -31.19
N ILE A 156 38.43 22.66 -32.38
CA ILE A 156 37.48 22.87 -33.49
C ILE A 156 37.13 21.52 -34.14
N ILE A 157 38.13 20.65 -34.39
CA ILE A 157 37.94 19.29 -34.90
C ILE A 157 37.04 18.49 -33.96
N ASN A 158 37.20 18.66 -32.64
CA ASN A 158 36.32 18.05 -31.65
C ASN A 158 34.84 18.47 -31.84
N HIS A 159 34.56 19.74 -32.15
CA HIS A 159 33.19 20.23 -32.42
C HIS A 159 32.66 19.78 -33.79
N ILE A 160 33.52 19.72 -34.82
CA ILE A 160 33.17 19.11 -36.12
C ILE A 160 32.75 17.64 -35.92
N GLY A 161 33.50 16.91 -35.10
CA GLY A 161 33.16 15.54 -34.73
C GLY A 161 31.86 15.44 -33.93
N GLU A 162 31.59 16.41 -33.08
CA GLU A 162 30.38 16.46 -32.24
C GLU A 162 29.12 16.60 -33.10
N ILE A 163 29.08 17.58 -34.01
CA ILE A 163 27.91 17.79 -34.89
C ILE A 163 27.73 16.62 -35.88
N PHE A 164 28.82 16.06 -36.38
CA PHE A 164 28.75 14.89 -37.25
C PHE A 164 28.27 13.65 -36.49
N ALA A 165 28.68 13.47 -35.22
CA ALA A 165 28.15 12.40 -34.37
C ALA A 165 26.65 12.55 -34.15
N VAL A 166 26.13 13.77 -33.97
CA VAL A 166 24.68 14.02 -33.86
C VAL A 166 23.94 13.55 -35.12
N LEU A 167 24.46 13.84 -36.33
CA LEU A 167 23.88 13.35 -37.60
C LEU A 167 23.91 11.82 -37.71
N VAL A 168 25.02 11.19 -37.29
CA VAL A 168 25.15 9.72 -37.26
C VAL A 168 24.12 9.08 -36.32
N LEU A 169 23.96 9.64 -35.12
CA LEU A 169 22.98 9.16 -34.14
C LEU A 169 21.55 9.36 -34.63
N LEU A 170 21.27 10.49 -35.28
CA LEU A 170 19.97 10.80 -35.84
C LEU A 170 19.54 9.77 -36.90
N GLU A 171 20.42 9.45 -37.86
CA GLU A 171 20.15 8.44 -38.89
C GLU A 171 19.83 7.08 -38.26
N ILE A 172 20.63 6.65 -37.28
CA ILE A 172 20.45 5.34 -36.63
C ILE A 172 19.15 5.28 -35.83
N LEU A 173 18.77 6.36 -35.15
CA LEU A 173 17.51 6.41 -34.41
C LEU A 173 16.30 6.36 -35.36
N ILE A 174 16.34 7.06 -36.49
CA ILE A 174 15.27 6.98 -37.49
C ILE A 174 15.17 5.56 -38.04
N SER A 175 16.29 4.93 -38.39
CA SER A 175 16.33 3.61 -39.00
C SER A 175 15.90 2.48 -38.06
N ASN A 176 15.99 2.70 -36.74
CA ASN A 176 15.46 1.77 -35.74
C ASN A 176 13.95 1.90 -35.50
N THR A 177 13.28 2.89 -36.10
CA THR A 177 11.84 3.10 -35.95
C THR A 177 11.06 2.73 -37.20
N SER A 178 9.77 2.43 -37.03
CA SER A 178 8.80 2.23 -38.11
C SER A 178 8.32 3.53 -38.77
N LEU A 179 8.90 4.69 -38.38
CA LEU A 179 8.59 6.01 -38.92
C LEU A 179 8.70 6.06 -40.45
N GLY A 180 9.79 5.54 -41.03
CA GLY A 180 9.95 5.51 -42.48
C GLY A 180 8.87 4.69 -43.20
N ALA A 181 8.48 3.54 -42.62
CA ALA A 181 7.42 2.70 -43.17
C ALA A 181 6.04 3.37 -43.09
N ASN A 182 5.73 4.00 -41.96
CA ASN A 182 4.48 4.74 -41.78
C ASN A 182 4.43 5.95 -42.72
N TRP A 183 5.54 6.68 -42.85
CA TRP A 183 5.64 7.85 -43.72
C TRP A 183 5.34 7.48 -45.17
N ASN A 184 5.87 6.35 -45.63
CA ASN A 184 5.59 5.82 -46.95
C ASN A 184 4.11 5.44 -47.14
N LYS A 185 3.44 4.88 -46.11
CA LYS A 185 1.98 4.62 -46.16
C LYS A 185 1.17 5.91 -46.25
N TYR A 186 1.53 6.92 -45.45
CA TYR A 186 0.89 8.24 -45.48
C TYR A 186 1.05 8.91 -46.86
N CYS A 187 2.27 8.91 -47.41
CA CYS A 187 2.54 9.44 -48.75
C CYS A 187 1.75 8.72 -49.85
N LYS A 188 1.59 7.39 -49.77
CA LYS A 188 0.75 6.63 -50.72
C LYS A 188 -0.72 7.02 -50.61
N THR A 189 -1.22 7.20 -49.38
CA THR A 189 -2.60 7.62 -49.12
C THR A 189 -2.86 9.00 -49.69
N LEU A 190 -1.98 9.98 -49.46
CA LEU A 190 -2.11 11.32 -50.05
C LEU A 190 -2.06 11.30 -51.59
N LYS A 191 -1.18 10.49 -52.18
CA LYS A 191 -1.11 10.35 -53.65
C LYS A 191 -2.41 9.81 -54.26
N SER A 192 -3.22 9.04 -53.52
CA SER A 192 -4.52 8.56 -54.00
C SER A 192 -5.54 9.69 -54.22
N PHE A 193 -5.38 10.84 -53.54
CA PHE A 193 -6.22 12.03 -53.71
C PHE A 193 -5.77 12.95 -54.85
N SER A 194 -4.71 12.59 -55.59
CA SER A 194 -4.16 13.41 -56.68
C SER A 194 -5.15 13.71 -57.82
N HIS A 195 -6.15 12.84 -58.03
CA HIS A 195 -7.17 13.00 -59.05
C HIS A 195 -8.45 13.72 -58.56
N ALA A 196 -8.57 13.95 -57.25
CA ALA A 196 -9.72 14.64 -56.64
C ALA A 196 -9.29 15.44 -55.39
N PRO A 197 -8.48 16.50 -55.55
CA PRO A 197 -7.99 17.33 -54.44
C PRO A 197 -9.11 18.10 -53.72
N GLU A 198 -10.27 18.28 -54.36
CA GLU A 198 -11.48 18.88 -53.78
C GLU A 198 -11.97 18.10 -52.54
N ASN A 199 -11.74 16.79 -52.47
CA ASN A 199 -12.11 15.95 -51.32
C ASN A 199 -11.30 16.26 -50.05
N LEU A 200 -10.25 17.09 -50.15
CA LEU A 200 -9.41 17.54 -49.04
C LEU A 200 -9.54 19.06 -48.80
N ASP A 201 -10.52 19.73 -49.40
CA ASP A 201 -10.69 21.19 -49.37
C ASP A 201 -9.44 21.97 -49.86
N LEU A 202 -8.65 21.39 -50.78
CA LEU A 202 -7.41 21.97 -51.30
C LEU A 202 -7.52 22.34 -52.79
N THR A 203 -6.94 23.49 -53.15
CA THR A 203 -6.71 23.83 -54.56
C THR A 203 -5.58 22.98 -55.15
N GLU A 204 -5.60 22.73 -56.46
CA GLU A 204 -4.60 21.90 -57.15
C GLU A 204 -3.16 22.40 -56.92
N ASP A 205 -2.96 23.73 -56.90
CA ASP A 205 -1.67 24.37 -56.63
C ASP A 205 -1.18 24.13 -55.19
N LYS A 206 -2.09 24.23 -54.21
CA LYS A 206 -1.76 23.96 -52.80
C LYS A 206 -1.42 22.48 -52.58
N PHE A 207 -2.14 21.58 -53.27
CA PHE A 207 -1.84 20.15 -53.23
C PHE A 207 -0.46 19.84 -53.84
N LYS A 208 -0.10 20.45 -54.98
CA LYS A 208 1.24 20.33 -55.58
C LYS A 208 2.34 20.85 -54.65
N ALA A 209 2.13 22.00 -54.01
CA ALA A 209 3.08 22.55 -53.05
C ALA A 209 3.27 21.63 -51.82
N MET A 210 2.18 21.10 -51.27
CA MET A 210 2.20 20.13 -50.16
C MET A 210 2.95 18.85 -50.55
N MET A 211 2.67 18.28 -51.71
CA MET A 211 3.39 17.10 -52.22
C MET A 211 4.89 17.40 -52.45
N GLY A 212 5.23 18.62 -52.90
CA GLY A 212 6.61 19.08 -53.00
C GLY A 212 7.32 19.11 -51.64
N ALA A 213 6.67 19.64 -50.59
CA ALA A 213 7.20 19.66 -49.23
C ALA A 213 7.38 18.24 -48.66
N ILE A 214 6.40 17.36 -48.85
CA ILE A 214 6.47 15.96 -48.42
C ILE A 214 7.61 15.21 -49.12
N ASN A 215 7.77 15.40 -50.43
CA ASN A 215 8.89 14.81 -51.16
C ASN A 215 10.24 15.36 -50.67
N SER A 216 10.31 16.65 -50.29
CA SER A 216 11.50 17.24 -49.68
C SER A 216 11.85 16.55 -48.34
N VAL A 217 10.88 16.40 -47.44
CA VAL A 217 11.06 15.70 -46.16
C VAL A 217 11.46 14.25 -46.37
N THR A 218 10.80 13.55 -47.31
CA THR A 218 11.11 12.17 -47.68
C THR A 218 12.57 12.05 -48.10
N ASN A 219 13.02 12.90 -49.02
CA ASN A 219 14.39 12.89 -49.52
C ASN A 219 15.40 13.32 -48.46
N LYS A 220 15.04 14.14 -47.47
CA LYS A 220 15.99 14.59 -46.44
C LYS A 220 16.19 13.57 -45.32
N ILE A 221 15.09 13.00 -44.82
CA ILE A 221 15.10 12.18 -43.59
C ILE A 221 14.87 10.70 -43.88
N MET A 222 13.91 10.38 -44.74
CA MET A 222 13.30 9.03 -44.78
C MET A 222 14.05 8.03 -45.67
N THR A 223 15.11 8.45 -46.39
CA THR A 223 15.88 7.57 -47.28
C THR A 223 17.10 6.91 -46.62
N ASP A 224 17.27 7.00 -45.29
CA ASP A 224 18.40 6.41 -44.55
C ASP A 224 19.78 6.76 -45.18
N ASP A 225 19.94 7.99 -45.67
CA ASP A 225 21.14 8.47 -46.38
C ASP A 225 21.64 9.82 -45.84
N ILE A 226 21.27 10.19 -44.60
CA ILE A 226 21.56 11.51 -44.03
C ILE A 226 23.08 11.74 -43.96
N VAL A 227 23.80 10.77 -43.40
CA VAL A 227 25.26 10.79 -43.26
C VAL A 227 25.93 10.78 -44.64
N GLN A 228 25.45 9.95 -45.55
CA GLN A 228 26.02 9.84 -46.89
C GLN A 228 25.86 11.14 -47.70
N LYS A 229 24.68 11.79 -47.63
CA LYS A 229 24.43 13.10 -48.24
C LYS A 229 25.31 14.18 -47.65
N SER A 230 25.45 14.20 -46.33
CA SER A 230 26.32 15.16 -45.62
C SER A 230 27.79 14.99 -46.07
N LEU A 231 28.28 13.75 -46.20
CA LEU A 231 29.63 13.45 -46.70
C LEU A 231 29.81 13.88 -48.17
N GLN A 232 28.82 13.66 -49.03
CA GLN A 232 28.84 14.10 -50.44
C GLN A 232 28.86 15.63 -50.55
N ASN A 233 28.01 16.32 -49.78
CA ASN A 233 27.97 17.78 -49.71
C ASN A 233 29.33 18.38 -49.30
N LEU A 234 29.97 17.79 -48.29
CA LEU A 234 31.30 18.21 -47.82
C LEU A 234 32.40 17.92 -48.86
N THR A 235 32.29 16.81 -49.59
CA THR A 235 33.24 16.48 -50.66
C THR A 235 33.12 17.45 -51.85
N ALA A 236 31.89 17.81 -52.22
CA ALA A 236 31.62 18.85 -53.21
C ALA A 236 32.17 20.21 -52.75
N LEU A 237 31.96 20.58 -51.48
CA LEU A 237 32.53 21.79 -50.89
C LEU A 237 34.06 21.81 -50.98
N ARG A 238 34.72 20.69 -50.66
CA ARG A 238 36.19 20.55 -50.82
C ARG A 238 36.62 20.83 -52.25
N SER A 239 35.93 20.27 -53.24
CA SER A 239 36.27 20.46 -54.66
C SER A 239 36.20 21.93 -55.10
N SER A 240 35.34 22.73 -54.46
CA SER A 240 35.17 24.16 -54.76
C SER A 240 36.15 25.10 -54.04
N LEU A 241 36.81 24.65 -52.96
CA LEU A 241 37.55 25.52 -52.03
C LEU A 241 39.05 25.22 -51.92
N VAL A 242 39.62 24.24 -52.64
CA VAL A 242 40.97 23.72 -52.33
C VAL A 242 41.99 23.84 -53.46
N ASP A 243 43.14 24.46 -53.10
CA ASP A 243 44.47 24.37 -53.74
C ASP A 243 45.54 24.07 -52.67
N LYS A 244 46.66 23.41 -53.05
CA LYS A 244 47.94 23.04 -52.36
C LYS A 244 48.06 22.85 -50.81
N ASN A 245 47.28 23.52 -49.94
CA ASN A 245 47.39 23.51 -48.47
C ASN A 245 46.48 22.49 -47.74
N CYS A 246 45.74 21.64 -48.48
CA CYS A 246 44.90 20.58 -47.90
C CYS A 246 45.69 19.52 -47.10
N SER A 247 46.99 19.38 -47.37
CA SER A 247 47.88 18.45 -46.67
C SER A 247 48.07 18.80 -45.20
N LEU A 248 48.15 20.09 -44.86
CA LEU A 248 48.32 20.58 -43.48
C LEU A 248 47.08 20.27 -42.64
N VAL A 249 45.88 20.61 -43.14
CA VAL A 249 44.62 20.29 -42.45
C VAL A 249 44.44 18.78 -42.29
N ALA A 250 44.77 18.00 -43.33
CA ALA A 250 44.73 16.54 -43.24
C ALA A 250 45.70 15.99 -42.17
N THR A 251 46.87 16.60 -42.02
CA THR A 251 47.84 16.22 -40.99
C THR A 251 47.32 16.53 -39.59
N GLU A 252 46.72 17.71 -39.36
CA GLU A 252 46.09 18.07 -38.09
C GLU A 252 44.96 17.10 -37.70
N PHE A 253 44.06 16.77 -38.63
CA PHE A 253 43.01 15.76 -38.39
C PHE A 253 43.60 14.38 -38.04
N THR A 254 44.68 13.99 -38.73
CA THR A 254 45.36 12.71 -38.50
C THR A 254 46.04 12.67 -37.13
N GLN A 255 46.69 13.77 -36.72
CA GLN A 255 47.34 13.89 -35.41
C GLN A 255 46.31 13.88 -34.28
N TYR A 256 45.24 14.66 -34.41
CA TYR A 256 44.13 14.64 -33.46
C TYR A 256 43.54 13.24 -33.30
N LEU A 257 43.26 12.53 -34.40
CA LEU A 257 42.73 11.17 -34.37
C LEU A 257 43.68 10.19 -33.65
N LYS A 258 44.99 10.27 -33.91
CA LYS A 258 45.99 9.42 -33.21
C LYS A 258 45.99 9.65 -31.70
N LEU A 259 46.00 10.93 -31.28
CA LEU A 259 45.96 11.29 -29.87
C LEU A 259 44.64 10.91 -29.20
N ALA A 260 43.51 11.17 -29.87
CA ALA A 260 42.18 10.85 -29.37
C ALA A 260 41.98 9.33 -29.20
N ILE A 261 42.38 8.52 -30.18
CA ILE A 261 42.31 7.05 -30.09
C ILE A 261 43.20 6.53 -28.96
N ALA A 262 44.45 7.00 -28.86
CA ALA A 262 45.37 6.53 -27.82
C ALA A 262 44.90 6.90 -26.40
N ASN A 263 44.36 8.10 -26.22
CA ASN A 263 43.83 8.54 -24.93
C ASN A 263 42.53 7.78 -24.57
N LEU A 264 41.63 7.60 -25.54
CA LEU A 264 40.38 6.86 -25.30
C LEU A 264 40.62 5.37 -25.05
N ASP A 265 41.61 4.76 -25.70
CA ASP A 265 41.92 3.33 -25.49
C ASP A 265 42.30 3.04 -24.03
N LYS A 266 43.08 3.94 -23.41
CA LYS A 266 43.40 3.86 -21.98
C LYS A 266 42.16 4.08 -21.11
N LEU A 267 41.39 5.14 -21.39
CA LEU A 267 40.20 5.49 -20.60
C LEU A 267 39.10 4.43 -20.66
N VAL A 268 38.87 3.82 -21.82
CA VAL A 268 37.88 2.74 -21.99
C VAL A 268 38.29 1.49 -21.22
N GLN A 269 39.58 1.21 -21.14
CA GLN A 269 40.11 0.07 -20.41
C GLN A 269 40.10 0.27 -18.89
N GLU A 270 40.46 1.46 -18.40
CA GLU A 270 40.56 1.75 -16.97
C GLU A 270 39.24 2.24 -16.35
N GLN A 271 38.47 3.04 -17.09
CA GLN A 271 37.26 3.74 -16.61
C GLN A 271 36.15 3.80 -17.69
N PRO A 272 35.49 2.66 -18.01
CA PRO A 272 34.40 2.61 -18.98
C PRO A 272 33.15 3.33 -18.45
N ASN A 273 32.82 4.51 -19.00
CA ASN A 273 31.69 5.34 -18.59
C ASN A 273 30.92 5.91 -19.81
N VAL A 274 29.72 6.49 -19.59
CA VAL A 274 28.84 6.96 -20.68
C VAL A 274 29.53 7.99 -21.58
N SER A 275 30.26 8.94 -20.98
CA SER A 275 30.96 10.00 -21.71
C SER A 275 32.09 9.46 -22.59
N ASN A 276 32.90 8.54 -22.06
CA ASN A 276 34.01 7.92 -22.79
C ASN A 276 33.51 7.06 -23.94
N MET A 277 32.41 6.31 -23.74
CA MET A 277 31.81 5.53 -24.81
C MET A 277 31.22 6.43 -25.91
N TYR A 278 30.52 7.51 -25.55
CA TYR A 278 30.05 8.49 -26.54
C TYR A 278 31.20 9.07 -27.37
N LYS A 279 32.36 9.37 -26.75
CA LYS A 279 33.56 9.83 -27.47
C LYS A 279 34.06 8.80 -28.51
N CYS A 280 33.85 7.50 -28.31
CA CYS A 280 34.17 6.48 -29.32
C CYS A 280 33.31 6.61 -30.58
N ILE A 281 32.00 6.95 -30.46
CA ILE A 281 31.14 7.22 -31.62
C ILE A 281 31.69 8.39 -32.42
N LYS A 282 32.04 9.48 -31.71
CA LYS A 282 32.61 10.68 -32.32
C LYS A 282 33.94 10.39 -33.04
N VAL A 283 34.83 9.62 -32.45
CA VAL A 283 36.13 9.28 -33.09
C VAL A 283 35.94 8.40 -34.32
N ASN A 284 35.01 7.45 -34.29
CA ASN A 284 34.65 6.68 -35.49
C ASN A 284 34.05 7.58 -36.58
N GLY A 285 33.13 8.48 -36.21
CA GLY A 285 32.56 9.47 -37.13
C GLY A 285 33.62 10.38 -37.76
N LEU A 286 34.53 10.92 -36.95
CA LEU A 286 35.65 11.74 -37.41
C LEU A 286 36.60 10.96 -38.32
N TYR A 287 36.86 9.68 -38.03
CA TYR A 287 37.65 8.82 -38.91
C TYR A 287 37.00 8.70 -40.30
N VAL A 288 35.70 8.38 -40.36
CA VAL A 288 34.94 8.29 -41.62
C VAL A 288 34.94 9.63 -42.37
N LEU A 289 34.69 10.73 -41.66
CA LEU A 289 34.69 12.07 -42.22
C LEU A 289 36.07 12.43 -42.79
N SER A 290 37.16 12.15 -42.06
CA SER A 290 38.53 12.40 -42.53
C SER A 290 38.90 11.56 -43.75
N ALA A 291 38.47 10.28 -43.79
CA ALA A 291 38.74 9.38 -44.90
C ALA A 291 38.05 9.86 -46.20
N HIS A 292 36.81 10.34 -46.12
CA HIS A 292 36.10 10.92 -47.26
C HIS A 292 36.64 12.29 -47.65
N LEU A 293 36.89 13.16 -46.67
CA LEU A 293 37.38 14.51 -46.92
C LEU A 293 38.78 14.55 -47.50
N PHE A 294 39.68 13.61 -47.19
CA PHE A 294 41.07 13.68 -47.63
C PHE A 294 41.48 12.56 -48.59
N GLY A 295 40.76 11.44 -48.63
CA GLY A 295 41.06 10.30 -49.51
C GLY A 295 42.26 9.45 -49.05
N ASN A 296 43.04 9.92 -48.07
CA ASN A 296 44.17 9.20 -47.48
C ASN A 296 43.76 8.57 -46.15
N SER A 297 43.88 7.25 -46.03
CA SER A 297 43.64 6.53 -44.77
C SER A 297 44.86 5.73 -44.31
N ASP A 298 45.37 6.07 -43.13
CA ASP A 298 46.49 5.35 -42.51
C ASP A 298 45.99 4.00 -41.97
N ARG A 299 46.52 2.89 -42.52
CA ARG A 299 46.17 1.52 -42.10
C ARG A 299 46.48 1.26 -40.62
N LYS A 300 47.49 1.92 -40.05
CA LYS A 300 47.84 1.77 -38.63
C LYS A 300 46.74 2.36 -37.74
N ILE A 301 46.23 3.54 -38.11
CA ILE A 301 45.14 4.22 -37.38
C ILE A 301 43.87 3.37 -37.43
N PHE A 302 43.54 2.79 -38.59
CA PHE A 302 42.37 1.92 -38.72
C PHE A 302 42.47 0.68 -37.82
N LYS A 303 43.65 0.06 -37.74
CA LYS A 303 43.87 -1.10 -36.85
C LYS A 303 43.70 -0.71 -35.38
N THR A 304 44.31 0.39 -34.94
CA THR A 304 44.15 0.88 -33.56
C THR A 304 42.71 1.28 -33.24
N LEU A 305 41.97 1.80 -34.22
CA LEU A 305 40.55 2.12 -34.07
C LEU A 305 39.70 0.85 -33.91
N ILE A 306 40.00 -0.21 -34.65
CA ILE A 306 39.31 -1.50 -34.49
C ILE A 306 39.62 -2.11 -33.13
N ASP A 307 40.88 -2.06 -32.68
CA ASP A 307 41.26 -2.54 -31.34
C ASP A 307 40.47 -1.79 -30.25
N LEU A 308 40.35 -0.46 -30.34
CA LEU A 308 39.46 0.34 -29.48
C LEU A 308 38.00 -0.12 -29.57
N ASN A 309 37.48 -0.34 -30.78
CA ASN A 309 36.10 -0.77 -31.00
C ASN A 309 35.82 -2.19 -30.47
N THR A 310 36.81 -3.08 -30.37
CA THR A 310 36.60 -4.39 -29.72
C THR A 310 36.34 -4.25 -28.22
N LYS A 311 36.91 -3.22 -27.58
CA LYS A 311 36.64 -2.86 -26.19
C LYS A 311 35.31 -2.10 -26.07
N ALA A 312 35.04 -1.17 -26.98
CA ALA A 312 33.79 -0.39 -27.08
C ALA A 312 32.79 -1.02 -28.08
N HIS A 313 32.54 -2.33 -27.95
CA HIS A 313 31.80 -3.11 -28.95
C HIS A 313 30.31 -2.76 -29.07
N SER A 314 29.74 -2.11 -28.06
CA SER A 314 28.32 -1.78 -27.96
C SER A 314 28.13 -0.55 -27.10
N ILE A 315 27.50 0.47 -27.67
CA ILE A 315 27.35 1.77 -27.02
C ILE A 315 25.87 2.13 -26.99
N ASN A 316 25.30 2.25 -25.80
CA ASN A 316 23.90 2.67 -25.68
C ASN A 316 23.75 4.15 -26.03
N ILE A 317 22.74 4.49 -26.83
CA ILE A 317 22.43 5.87 -27.20
C ILE A 317 21.30 6.40 -26.33
N ILE A 318 20.09 5.88 -26.56
CA ILE A 318 18.86 6.24 -25.85
C ILE A 318 17.85 5.09 -26.00
N GLY A 319 17.06 4.84 -24.96
CA GLY A 319 16.10 3.73 -24.93
C GLY A 319 16.78 2.38 -25.17
N THR A 320 16.26 1.62 -26.13
CA THR A 320 16.77 0.30 -26.55
C THR A 320 17.81 0.37 -27.67
N THR A 321 18.09 1.57 -28.21
CA THR A 321 18.97 1.73 -29.38
C THR A 321 20.44 1.63 -29.01
N ILE A 322 21.12 0.62 -29.56
CA ILE A 322 22.56 0.41 -29.43
C ILE A 322 23.26 0.79 -30.73
N TRP A 323 24.37 1.53 -30.60
CA TRP A 323 25.31 1.78 -31.69
C TRP A 323 26.36 0.67 -31.79
N PHE A 324 26.54 0.15 -33.00
CA PHE A 324 27.53 -0.88 -33.31
C PHE A 324 28.62 -0.33 -34.24
N PRO A 325 29.89 -0.25 -33.77
CA PRO A 325 30.97 0.37 -34.54
C PRO A 325 31.21 -0.32 -35.88
N GLU A 326 31.13 -1.65 -35.93
CA GLU A 326 31.41 -2.40 -37.15
C GLU A 326 30.36 -2.19 -38.23
N GLN A 327 29.08 -2.02 -37.86
CA GLN A 327 28.01 -1.78 -38.82
C GLN A 327 28.19 -0.41 -39.49
N PHE A 328 28.52 0.60 -38.68
CA PHE A 328 28.80 1.95 -39.16
C PHE A 328 30.02 1.99 -40.10
N LEU A 329 31.13 1.35 -39.70
CA LEU A 329 32.35 1.31 -40.52
C LEU A 329 32.15 0.52 -41.83
N GLN A 330 31.37 -0.58 -41.80
CA GLN A 330 31.05 -1.35 -43.00
C GLN A 330 30.21 -0.57 -43.99
N ARG A 331 29.29 0.27 -43.51
CA ARG A 331 28.43 1.10 -44.36
C ARG A 331 29.23 2.18 -45.11
N HIS A 332 30.06 2.93 -44.39
CA HIS A 332 30.71 4.11 -44.97
C HIS A 332 32.16 3.88 -45.42
N VAL A 333 32.84 2.83 -44.95
CA VAL A 333 34.25 2.56 -45.29
C VAL A 333 34.49 1.09 -45.67
N ALA A 334 33.55 0.54 -46.46
CA ALA A 334 33.54 -0.87 -46.89
C ALA A 334 34.87 -1.35 -47.49
N SER A 335 35.55 -0.51 -48.28
CA SER A 335 36.81 -0.85 -48.95
C SER A 335 37.99 -1.12 -48.01
N GLN A 336 37.93 -0.57 -46.78
CA GLN A 336 38.94 -0.79 -45.75
C GLN A 336 38.56 -1.96 -44.85
N CYS A 337 37.26 -2.10 -44.52
CA CYS A 337 36.74 -3.26 -43.81
C CYS A 337 36.98 -4.56 -44.58
N ALA A 338 36.86 -4.56 -45.92
CA ALA A 338 37.12 -5.72 -46.76
C ALA A 338 38.57 -6.24 -46.68
N LYS A 339 39.53 -5.42 -46.23
CA LYS A 339 40.95 -5.78 -46.09
C LYS A 339 41.25 -6.45 -44.74
N GLN A 340 40.29 -6.49 -43.82
CA GLN A 340 40.41 -7.12 -42.51
C GLN A 340 39.38 -8.24 -42.39
N ASP A 341 39.85 -9.48 -42.37
CA ASP A 341 38.98 -10.64 -42.30
C ASP A 341 38.17 -10.65 -40.99
N LYS A 342 36.86 -10.90 -41.12
CA LYS A 342 35.96 -11.32 -40.02
C LYS A 342 35.73 -10.29 -38.89
N ILE A 343 35.77 -8.98 -39.16
CA ILE A 343 35.48 -7.93 -38.15
C ILE A 343 34.15 -8.20 -37.41
N SER A 344 33.06 -8.46 -38.12
CA SER A 344 31.74 -8.70 -37.51
C SER A 344 31.73 -9.92 -36.57
N GLN A 345 32.42 -11.01 -36.94
CA GLN A 345 32.49 -12.20 -36.09
C GLN A 345 33.28 -11.93 -34.80
N THR A 346 34.36 -11.15 -34.90
CA THR A 346 35.15 -10.74 -33.72
C THR A 346 34.33 -9.87 -32.77
N MET A 347 33.54 -8.92 -33.29
CA MET A 347 32.66 -8.07 -32.47
C MET A 347 31.54 -8.86 -31.79
N ILE A 348 30.92 -9.82 -32.48
CA ILE A 348 29.89 -10.70 -31.88
C ILE A 348 30.49 -11.53 -30.75
N LYS A 349 31.70 -12.09 -30.94
CA LYS A 349 32.41 -12.83 -29.88
C LYS A 349 32.74 -11.94 -28.69
N ALA A 350 33.15 -10.68 -28.92
CA ALA A 350 33.39 -9.73 -27.84
C ALA A 350 32.11 -9.47 -27.01
N ARG A 351 30.95 -9.31 -27.66
CA ARG A 351 29.65 -9.14 -26.97
C ARG A 351 29.25 -10.36 -26.14
N GLN A 352 29.39 -11.55 -26.71
CA GLN A 352 29.10 -12.81 -26.00
C GLN A 352 30.03 -13.02 -24.80
N ALA A 353 31.33 -12.72 -24.98
CA ALA A 353 32.30 -12.75 -23.90
C ALA A 353 31.92 -11.79 -22.78
N TYR A 354 31.54 -10.54 -23.11
CA TYR A 354 31.09 -9.54 -22.13
C TYR A 354 29.94 -10.03 -21.26
N ILE A 355 28.88 -10.60 -21.87
CA ILE A 355 27.74 -11.16 -21.11
C ILE A 355 28.19 -12.32 -20.23
N SER A 356 29.03 -13.22 -20.75
CA SER A 356 29.51 -14.38 -19.99
C SER A 356 30.33 -13.98 -18.76
N THR A 357 31.20 -12.97 -18.90
CA THR A 357 31.99 -12.41 -17.80
C THR A 357 31.10 -11.69 -16.80
N LYS A 358 30.14 -10.88 -17.25
CA LYS A 358 29.21 -10.20 -16.33
C LYS A 358 28.33 -11.18 -15.59
N LYS A 359 27.89 -12.27 -16.21
CA LYS A 359 27.10 -13.32 -15.53
C LYS A 359 27.82 -13.92 -14.32
N THR A 360 29.15 -14.03 -14.34
CA THR A 360 29.94 -14.57 -13.22
C THR A 360 30.40 -13.50 -12.23
N SER A 361 30.70 -12.27 -12.69
CA SER A 361 31.22 -11.20 -11.82
C SER A 361 30.16 -10.32 -11.15
N LEU A 362 28.93 -10.26 -11.68
CA LEU A 362 27.95 -9.23 -11.33
C LEU A 362 27.63 -9.15 -9.82
N ALA A 363 27.50 -10.28 -9.14
CA ALA A 363 27.22 -10.30 -7.70
C ALA A 363 28.35 -9.64 -6.89
N LYS A 364 29.61 -9.91 -7.26
CA LYS A 364 30.79 -9.30 -6.64
C LYS A 364 30.90 -7.81 -7.00
N ASP A 365 30.64 -7.47 -8.27
CA ASP A 365 30.65 -6.09 -8.75
C ASP A 365 29.62 -5.24 -7.98
N ILE A 366 28.43 -5.79 -7.69
CA ILE A 366 27.39 -5.09 -6.92
C ILE A 366 27.75 -4.93 -5.46
N ALA A 367 28.34 -5.94 -4.82
CA ALA A 367 28.82 -5.81 -3.45
C ALA A 367 29.87 -4.68 -3.34
N ASN A 368 30.81 -4.62 -4.29
CA ASN A 368 31.79 -3.54 -4.37
C ASN A 368 31.13 -2.18 -4.64
N LEU A 369 30.17 -2.12 -5.57
CA LEU A 369 29.42 -0.91 -5.88
C LEU A 369 28.69 -0.38 -4.63
N HIS A 370 28.09 -1.27 -3.84
CA HIS A 370 27.40 -0.90 -2.62
C HIS A 370 28.34 -0.23 -1.62
N VAL A 371 29.55 -0.79 -1.42
CA VAL A 371 30.57 -0.20 -0.54
C VAL A 371 31.00 1.18 -1.05
N ILE A 372 31.34 1.29 -2.34
CA ILE A 372 31.81 2.54 -2.96
C ILE A 372 30.75 3.64 -2.85
N CYS A 373 29.50 3.33 -3.19
CA CYS A 373 28.40 4.31 -3.11
C CYS A 373 28.10 4.68 -1.67
N THR A 374 28.09 3.73 -0.73
CA THR A 374 27.84 4.03 0.68
C THR A 374 28.92 4.95 1.24
N GLN A 375 30.19 4.67 0.93
CA GLN A 375 31.32 5.51 1.33
C GLN A 375 31.19 6.92 0.74
N TRP A 376 30.87 7.03 -0.55
CA TRP A 376 30.67 8.33 -1.18
C TRP A 376 29.49 9.11 -0.58
N VAL A 377 28.36 8.44 -0.32
CA VAL A 377 27.20 9.07 0.34
C VAL A 377 27.56 9.58 1.73
N LEU A 378 28.30 8.79 2.53
CA LEU A 378 28.75 9.23 3.85
C LEU A 378 29.68 10.44 3.75
N GLN A 379 30.61 10.45 2.79
CA GLN A 379 31.48 11.61 2.54
C GLN A 379 30.69 12.86 2.13
N VAL A 380 29.67 12.72 1.26
CA VAL A 380 28.81 13.84 0.87
C VAL A 380 28.00 14.36 2.06
N GLU A 381 27.41 13.48 2.86
CA GLU A 381 26.66 13.90 4.06
C GLU A 381 27.61 14.56 5.07
N GLU A 382 28.81 14.05 5.30
CA GLU A 382 29.79 14.66 6.20
C GLU A 382 30.24 16.05 5.71
N MET A 383 30.65 16.16 4.45
CA MET A 383 31.21 17.39 3.87
C MET A 383 30.16 18.49 3.66
N PHE A 384 28.91 18.13 3.35
CA PHE A 384 27.87 19.08 2.97
C PHE A 384 26.71 19.19 3.99
N SER A 385 26.76 18.52 5.15
CA SER A 385 25.73 18.64 6.19
C SER A 385 25.79 19.95 6.99
N SER A 386 26.97 20.55 7.13
CA SER A 386 27.16 21.78 7.89
C SER A 386 27.10 23.03 7.00
N ASN A 387 26.54 24.11 7.52
CA ASN A 387 26.48 25.41 6.82
C ASN A 387 27.88 26.06 6.79
N GLN A 388 28.76 25.60 5.91
CA GLN A 388 30.07 26.19 5.70
C GLN A 388 30.00 27.24 4.59
N TYR A 389 29.99 28.52 4.98
CA TYR A 389 29.95 29.65 4.05
C TYR A 389 31.33 30.10 3.57
N LYS A 390 32.41 29.41 4.00
CA LYS A 390 33.80 29.69 3.64
C LYS A 390 34.57 28.38 3.51
N LEU A 391 35.30 28.23 2.41
CA LEU A 391 36.13 27.07 2.09
C LEU A 391 37.56 27.55 1.78
N SER A 392 38.55 26.86 2.31
CA SER A 392 39.95 26.99 1.93
C SER A 392 40.21 26.39 0.54
N ALA A 393 41.35 26.71 -0.08
CA ALA A 393 41.71 26.15 -1.39
C ALA A 393 41.83 24.61 -1.38
N ALA A 394 42.30 24.04 -0.27
CA ALA A 394 42.40 22.60 -0.07
C ALA A 394 41.00 21.96 0.01
N GLU A 395 40.09 22.55 0.78
CA GLU A 395 38.70 22.08 0.89
C GLU A 395 37.96 22.20 -0.44
N MET A 396 38.11 23.32 -1.18
CA MET A 396 37.52 23.47 -2.51
C MET A 396 38.01 22.39 -3.48
N SER A 397 39.30 22.06 -3.44
CA SER A 397 39.88 21.00 -4.26
C SER A 397 39.35 19.61 -3.87
N LEU A 398 39.17 19.36 -2.58
CA LEU A 398 38.58 18.12 -2.05
C LEU A 398 37.11 18.00 -2.45
N HIS A 399 36.31 19.05 -2.27
CA HIS A 399 34.90 19.10 -2.66
C HIS A 399 34.75 18.86 -4.16
N ALA A 400 35.57 19.51 -5.00
CA ALA A 400 35.58 19.30 -6.43
C ALA A 400 35.88 17.84 -6.80
N LYS A 401 36.86 17.22 -6.13
CA LYS A 401 37.22 15.82 -6.32
C LYS A 401 36.05 14.89 -5.95
N THR A 402 35.46 15.06 -4.76
CA THR A 402 34.33 14.24 -4.30
C THR A 402 33.12 14.32 -5.24
N LEU A 403 32.79 15.52 -5.73
CA LEU A 403 31.70 15.71 -6.69
C LEU A 403 32.00 15.00 -8.04
N LEU A 404 33.20 15.16 -8.58
CA LEU A 404 33.60 14.50 -9.83
C LEU A 404 33.64 12.97 -9.69
N GLU A 405 34.08 12.44 -8.55
CA GLU A 405 34.03 11.00 -8.25
C GLU A 405 32.60 10.48 -8.24
N GLY A 406 31.64 11.25 -7.70
CA GLY A 406 30.22 10.90 -7.72
C GLY A 406 29.64 10.79 -9.14
N LEU A 407 29.98 11.74 -10.02
CA LEU A 407 29.59 11.68 -11.43
C LEU A 407 30.19 10.46 -12.14
N ASP A 408 31.45 10.15 -11.86
CA ASP A 408 32.10 8.99 -12.47
C ASP A 408 31.49 7.67 -12.00
N ILE A 409 31.18 7.52 -10.70
CA ILE A 409 30.45 6.36 -10.17
C ILE A 409 29.10 6.23 -10.89
N ALA A 410 28.29 7.29 -10.91
CA ALA A 410 26.98 7.27 -11.57
C ALA A 410 27.08 6.92 -13.07
N SER A 411 28.06 7.50 -13.77
CA SER A 411 28.29 7.27 -15.20
C SER A 411 28.74 5.85 -15.52
N ARG A 412 29.67 5.28 -14.75
CA ARG A 412 30.09 3.87 -14.91
C ARG A 412 28.95 2.91 -14.65
N THR A 413 28.19 3.15 -13.58
CA THR A 413 27.06 2.31 -13.20
C THR A 413 25.96 2.35 -14.26
N ASN A 414 25.60 3.54 -14.73
CA ASN A 414 24.59 3.72 -15.77
C ASN A 414 25.01 3.02 -17.08
N HIS A 415 26.25 3.24 -17.53
CA HIS A 415 26.80 2.56 -18.69
C HIS A 415 26.74 1.02 -18.54
N SER A 416 27.17 0.49 -17.41
CA SER A 416 27.20 -0.96 -17.18
C SER A 416 25.80 -1.59 -17.20
N VAL A 417 24.79 -0.92 -16.64
CA VAL A 417 23.41 -1.43 -16.62
C VAL A 417 22.79 -1.39 -18.00
N LEU A 418 22.85 -0.24 -18.67
CA LEU A 418 22.25 -0.05 -19.98
C LEU A 418 22.86 -0.98 -21.02
N THR A 419 24.18 -1.14 -21.00
CA THR A 419 24.88 -2.05 -21.92
C THR A 419 24.47 -3.50 -21.66
N LEU A 420 24.35 -3.92 -20.40
CA LEU A 420 23.95 -5.29 -20.05
C LEU A 420 22.52 -5.58 -20.52
N ILE A 421 21.55 -4.74 -20.15
CA ILE A 421 20.12 -4.98 -20.44
C ILE A 421 19.86 -4.95 -21.96
N ASN A 422 20.37 -3.93 -22.66
CA ASN A 422 20.11 -3.80 -24.09
C ASN A 422 20.84 -4.88 -24.90
N LEU A 423 21.99 -5.38 -24.45
CA LEU A 423 22.65 -6.52 -25.11
C LEU A 423 21.86 -7.82 -24.94
N HIS A 424 21.26 -8.06 -23.78
CA HIS A 424 20.35 -9.18 -23.58
C HIS A 424 19.16 -9.12 -24.55
N LEU A 425 18.57 -7.93 -24.72
CA LEU A 425 17.49 -7.70 -25.68
C LEU A 425 17.96 -7.94 -27.12
N THR A 426 19.08 -7.35 -27.53
CA THR A 426 19.56 -7.39 -28.92
C THR A 426 20.05 -8.77 -29.35
N LEU A 427 20.67 -9.53 -28.43
CA LEU A 427 21.13 -10.89 -28.71
C LEU A 427 20.05 -11.96 -28.48
N GLY A 428 18.86 -11.58 -27.99
CA GLY A 428 17.78 -12.52 -27.67
C GLY A 428 18.14 -13.49 -26.54
N ILE A 429 19.04 -13.11 -25.63
CA ILE A 429 19.48 -13.95 -24.51
C ILE A 429 18.60 -13.65 -23.30
N PRO A 430 17.86 -14.63 -22.73
CA PRO A 430 16.97 -14.38 -21.60
C PRO A 430 17.75 -13.95 -20.34
N LEU A 431 17.18 -13.00 -19.60
CA LEU A 431 17.72 -12.52 -18.32
C LEU A 431 17.37 -13.51 -17.19
N PRO A 432 18.36 -14.09 -16.49
CA PRO A 432 18.09 -14.98 -15.36
C PRO A 432 17.59 -14.20 -14.15
N LYS A 433 16.76 -14.84 -13.30
CA LYS A 433 16.17 -14.22 -12.10
C LYS A 433 17.21 -13.60 -11.16
N SER A 434 18.35 -14.26 -10.96
CA SER A 434 19.44 -13.73 -10.13
C SER A 434 20.01 -12.41 -10.64
N MET A 435 20.10 -12.25 -11.97
CA MET A 435 20.56 -11.01 -12.60
C MET A 435 19.51 -9.90 -12.52
N LEU A 436 18.20 -10.23 -12.56
CA LEU A 436 17.13 -9.25 -12.35
C LEU A 436 17.17 -8.64 -10.94
N ILE A 437 17.38 -9.47 -9.90
CA ILE A 437 17.56 -8.98 -8.52
C ILE A 437 18.76 -8.02 -8.46
N SER A 438 19.88 -8.42 -9.06
CA SER A 438 21.07 -7.59 -9.20
C SER A 438 20.80 -6.26 -9.90
N LEU A 439 19.98 -6.22 -10.95
CA LEU A 439 19.60 -4.97 -11.64
C LEU A 439 18.81 -4.03 -10.72
N PHE A 440 17.88 -4.56 -9.91
CA PHE A 440 17.14 -3.76 -8.94
C PHE A 440 18.04 -3.14 -7.87
N GLU A 441 19.06 -3.87 -7.41
CA GLU A 441 20.07 -3.32 -6.50
C GLU A 441 20.83 -2.17 -7.17
N ILE A 442 21.19 -2.28 -8.45
CA ILE A 442 21.88 -1.19 -9.14
C ILE A 442 20.98 0.05 -9.30
N MET A 443 19.70 -0.13 -9.62
CA MET A 443 18.72 0.97 -9.67
C MET A 443 18.61 1.66 -8.30
N TYR A 444 18.57 0.88 -7.23
CA TYR A 444 18.60 1.38 -5.86
C TYR A 444 19.87 2.20 -5.58
N MET A 445 21.05 1.73 -5.99
CA MET A 445 22.30 2.49 -5.81
C MET A 445 22.28 3.82 -6.55
N LEU A 446 21.85 3.85 -7.82
CA LEU A 446 21.73 5.09 -8.61
C LEU A 446 20.80 6.11 -7.94
N LYS A 447 19.65 5.64 -7.41
CA LYS A 447 18.71 6.52 -6.69
C LYS A 447 19.22 6.98 -5.32
N THR A 448 20.02 6.15 -4.66
CA THR A 448 20.69 6.55 -3.42
C THR A 448 21.67 7.70 -3.66
N LEU A 449 22.45 7.65 -4.75
CA LEU A 449 23.35 8.74 -5.14
C LEU A 449 22.58 10.04 -5.46
N LYS A 450 21.50 9.95 -6.26
CA LYS A 450 20.62 11.11 -6.56
C LYS A 450 20.02 11.71 -5.30
N ASN A 451 19.58 10.87 -4.37
CA ASN A 451 18.99 11.32 -3.12
C ASN A 451 20.00 12.03 -2.21
N ALA A 452 21.24 11.54 -2.10
CA ALA A 452 22.29 12.20 -1.33
C ALA A 452 22.61 13.61 -1.87
N VAL A 453 22.65 13.77 -3.20
CA VAL A 453 22.80 15.09 -3.85
C VAL A 453 21.58 15.97 -3.62
N THR A 454 20.36 15.41 -3.73
CA THR A 454 19.12 16.16 -3.53
C THR A 454 19.03 16.70 -2.11
N ARG A 455 19.28 15.85 -1.11
CA ARG A 455 19.27 16.23 0.32
C ARG A 455 20.22 17.38 0.65
N ASN A 456 21.40 17.39 0.02
CA ASN A 456 22.46 18.36 0.25
C ASN A 456 22.57 19.42 -0.87
N ARG A 457 21.54 19.55 -1.72
CA ARG A 457 21.57 20.33 -2.98
C ARG A 457 22.01 21.77 -2.77
N ASN A 458 21.46 22.44 -1.75
CA ASN A 458 21.77 23.84 -1.48
C ASN A 458 23.25 24.05 -1.12
N GLN A 459 23.81 23.18 -0.25
CA GLN A 459 25.21 23.27 0.15
C GLN A 459 26.16 22.91 -1.00
N ILE A 460 25.77 21.92 -1.82
CA ILE A 460 26.51 21.56 -3.04
C ILE A 460 26.54 22.75 -4.01
N ILE A 461 25.43 23.45 -4.23
CA ILE A 461 25.38 24.62 -5.13
C ILE A 461 26.28 25.76 -4.62
N ILE A 462 26.25 26.04 -3.31
CA ILE A 462 27.14 27.06 -2.69
C ILE A 462 28.60 26.66 -2.89
N SER A 463 28.93 25.41 -2.62
CA SER A 463 30.29 24.90 -2.79
C SER A 463 30.73 24.94 -4.26
N ILE A 464 29.88 24.57 -5.22
CA ILE A 464 30.17 24.64 -6.65
C ILE A 464 30.50 26.07 -7.06
N ASN A 465 29.74 27.07 -6.59
CA ASN A 465 30.02 28.47 -6.88
C ASN A 465 31.43 28.89 -6.44
N MET A 466 31.82 28.53 -5.21
CA MET A 466 33.15 28.84 -4.69
C MET A 466 34.26 28.11 -5.47
N ILE A 467 34.05 26.83 -5.79
CA ILE A 467 34.98 26.03 -6.59
C ILE A 467 35.15 26.63 -7.98
N LEU A 468 34.06 27.02 -8.65
CA LEU A 468 34.11 27.62 -9.97
C LEU A 468 34.90 28.94 -9.95
N GLN A 469 34.67 29.80 -8.96
CA GLN A 469 35.48 31.02 -8.79
C GLN A 469 36.96 30.71 -8.61
N HIS A 470 37.30 29.70 -7.80
CA HIS A 470 38.69 29.30 -7.60
C HIS A 470 39.34 28.72 -8.87
N LEU A 471 38.63 27.87 -9.62
CA LEU A 471 39.13 27.30 -10.87
C LEU A 471 39.29 28.35 -11.97
N VAL A 472 38.37 29.32 -12.06
CA VAL A 472 38.50 30.47 -12.98
C VAL A 472 39.71 31.32 -12.61
N PHE A 473 39.95 31.56 -11.31
CA PHE A 473 41.15 32.25 -10.84
C PHE A 473 42.44 31.50 -11.22
N GLN A 474 42.49 30.18 -11.00
CA GLN A 474 43.64 29.36 -11.39
C GLN A 474 43.89 29.41 -12.90
N SER A 475 42.84 29.26 -13.71
CA SER A 475 42.91 29.29 -15.18
C SER A 475 43.41 30.64 -15.68
N THR A 476 42.88 31.74 -15.12
CA THR A 476 43.31 33.12 -15.46
C THR A 476 44.75 33.36 -15.04
N SER A 477 45.17 32.83 -13.88
CA SER A 477 46.56 32.96 -13.39
C SER A 477 47.54 32.23 -14.31
N SER A 478 47.21 31.01 -14.77
CA SER A 478 48.04 30.29 -15.75
C SER A 478 48.16 31.05 -17.07
N ILE A 479 47.09 31.69 -17.56
CA ILE A 479 47.14 32.54 -18.76
C ILE A 479 48.03 33.77 -18.52
N LEU A 480 47.95 34.39 -17.34
CA LEU A 480 48.79 35.53 -16.97
C LEU A 480 50.28 35.17 -16.90
N GLU A 481 50.63 33.97 -16.45
CA GLU A 481 52.01 33.48 -16.45
C GLU A 481 52.57 33.36 -17.87
N VAL A 482 51.80 32.75 -18.79
CA VAL A 482 52.17 32.63 -20.22
C VAL A 482 52.27 34.01 -20.88
N LYS A 483 51.36 34.93 -20.53
CA LYS A 483 51.40 36.31 -21.01
C LYS A 483 52.65 37.05 -20.55
N LYS A 484 53.07 36.86 -19.30
CA LYS A 484 54.29 37.47 -18.74
C LYS A 484 55.56 36.92 -19.40
N SER A 485 55.65 35.60 -19.61
CA SER A 485 56.81 35.00 -20.28
C SER A 485 56.98 35.49 -21.72
N LEU A 486 55.87 35.66 -22.44
CA LEU A 486 55.86 36.27 -23.77
C LEU A 486 56.37 37.72 -23.74
N MET A 487 55.90 38.55 -22.81
CA MET A 487 56.26 39.98 -22.68
C MET A 487 57.73 40.23 -22.31
N THR A 488 58.42 39.27 -21.68
CA THR A 488 59.84 39.41 -21.30
C THR A 488 60.84 39.14 -22.42
N ASP A 489 60.38 38.61 -23.56
CA ASP A 489 61.26 38.19 -24.67
C ASP A 489 61.63 39.39 -25.56
N LYS A 490 62.91 39.78 -25.60
CA LYS A 490 63.37 41.07 -26.19
C LYS A 490 63.25 41.15 -27.72
N ASN A 491 63.00 40.04 -28.43
CA ASN A 491 62.84 39.99 -29.89
C ASN A 491 61.36 40.16 -30.32
N TYR A 492 60.72 41.20 -29.80
CA TYR A 492 59.28 41.49 -29.88
C TYR A 492 58.85 42.08 -31.24
N ALA A 493 59.28 41.48 -32.35
CA ALA A 493 58.88 41.92 -33.69
C ALA A 493 57.54 41.28 -34.06
N ASN A 494 56.50 42.09 -34.31
CA ASN A 494 55.19 41.91 -35.01
C ASN A 494 54.58 40.50 -35.24
N LYS A 495 55.35 39.41 -35.39
CA LYS A 495 54.96 38.02 -35.60
C LYS A 495 54.21 37.35 -34.43
N ARG A 496 54.34 37.83 -33.19
CA ARG A 496 53.68 37.26 -31.98
C ARG A 496 52.59 38.15 -31.36
N LEU A 497 52.21 39.25 -32.02
CA LEU A 497 51.17 40.16 -31.53
C LEU A 497 49.78 39.51 -31.54
N ASP A 498 49.52 38.63 -32.51
CA ASP A 498 48.29 37.84 -32.60
C ASP A 498 48.16 36.85 -31.43
N GLU A 499 49.26 36.18 -31.04
CA GLU A 499 49.29 35.26 -29.89
C GLU A 499 48.95 35.99 -28.57
N LEU A 500 49.54 37.18 -28.37
CA LEU A 500 49.23 38.04 -27.22
C LEU A 500 47.75 38.47 -27.22
N THR A 501 47.22 38.85 -28.38
CA THR A 501 45.81 39.26 -28.54
C THR A 501 44.87 38.12 -28.14
N CYS A 502 45.15 36.89 -28.59
CA CYS A 502 44.40 35.69 -28.22
C CYS A 502 44.44 35.41 -26.71
N LEU A 503 45.61 35.55 -26.06
CA LEU A 503 45.71 35.39 -24.60
C LEU A 503 44.93 36.46 -23.83
N VAL A 504 44.92 37.71 -24.30
CA VAL A 504 44.11 38.80 -23.70
C VAL A 504 42.62 38.51 -23.85
N ILE A 505 42.19 38.01 -25.02
CA ILE A 505 40.79 37.61 -25.25
C ILE A 505 40.42 36.44 -24.34
N ALA A 506 41.26 35.41 -24.22
CA ALA A 506 41.02 34.27 -23.34
C ALA A 506 40.92 34.71 -21.85
N GLU A 507 41.81 35.60 -21.40
CA GLU A 507 41.78 36.20 -20.06
C GLU A 507 40.48 36.98 -19.83
N ARG A 508 40.03 37.77 -20.83
CA ARG A 508 38.79 38.55 -20.76
C ARG A 508 37.55 37.66 -20.76
N ALA A 509 37.51 36.62 -21.57
CA ALA A 509 36.38 35.68 -21.64
C ALA A 509 36.15 35.00 -20.28
N LEU A 510 37.23 34.57 -19.62
CA LEU A 510 37.17 33.93 -18.31
C LEU A 510 36.82 34.88 -17.15
N LYS A 511 36.93 36.21 -17.32
CA LYS A 511 36.57 37.20 -16.28
C LYS A 511 35.04 37.31 -16.14
N GLY A 512 34.42 36.45 -15.34
CA GLY A 512 33.01 36.54 -15.00
C GLY A 512 32.41 35.21 -14.55
N ALA A 513 31.12 35.01 -14.80
CA ALA A 513 30.45 33.74 -14.53
C ALA A 513 30.98 32.63 -15.47
N ALA A 514 30.97 31.38 -15.01
CA ALA A 514 31.37 30.23 -15.80
C ALA A 514 30.22 29.79 -16.74
N THR A 515 30.02 30.54 -17.83
CA THR A 515 29.06 30.20 -18.90
C THR A 515 29.72 29.32 -19.98
N VAL A 516 28.91 28.61 -20.75
CA VAL A 516 29.38 27.74 -21.85
C VAL A 516 30.05 28.59 -22.93
N GLU A 517 29.46 29.74 -23.22
CA GLU A 517 29.89 30.72 -24.21
C GLU A 517 31.29 31.26 -23.90
N ARG A 518 31.53 31.65 -22.64
CA ARG A 518 32.86 32.12 -22.19
C ARG A 518 33.91 31.03 -22.24
N ASN A 519 33.56 29.81 -21.85
CA ASN A 519 34.48 28.69 -21.89
C ASN A 519 34.86 28.32 -23.34
N ILE A 520 33.90 28.31 -24.26
CA ILE A 520 34.14 28.09 -25.69
C ILE A 520 35.00 29.21 -26.27
N ALA A 521 34.67 30.48 -26.01
CA ALA A 521 35.44 31.63 -26.46
C ALA A 521 36.91 31.57 -26.00
N ALA A 522 37.13 31.21 -24.72
CA ALA A 522 38.47 31.05 -24.18
C ALA A 522 39.24 29.89 -24.85
N ASN A 523 38.63 28.71 -25.00
CA ASN A 523 39.28 27.57 -25.66
C ASN A 523 39.60 27.85 -27.14
N ILE A 524 38.73 28.57 -27.85
CA ILE A 524 38.97 28.95 -29.24
C ILE A 524 40.10 29.96 -29.32
N ALA A 525 40.13 30.99 -28.46
CA ALA A 525 41.25 31.93 -28.43
C ALA A 525 42.58 31.22 -28.12
N LEU A 526 42.60 30.29 -27.15
CA LEU A 526 43.78 29.48 -26.82
C LEU A 526 44.22 28.55 -27.96
N SER A 527 43.29 28.16 -28.84
CA SER A 527 43.60 27.35 -30.03
C SER A 527 44.40 28.11 -31.10
N PHE A 528 44.51 29.44 -31.01
CA PHE A 528 45.36 30.25 -31.89
C PHE A 528 46.71 30.60 -31.25
N VAL A 529 47.06 29.93 -30.13
CA VAL A 529 48.36 30.05 -29.46
C VAL A 529 49.15 28.74 -29.69
N PRO A 530 50.35 28.79 -30.30
CA PRO A 530 51.12 27.57 -30.55
C PRO A 530 51.59 26.87 -29.27
N ASP A 531 51.68 25.53 -29.28
CA ASP A 531 52.16 24.70 -28.15
C ASP A 531 53.52 25.14 -27.63
N THR A 532 54.42 25.59 -28.53
CA THR A 532 55.76 26.06 -28.18
C THR A 532 55.79 27.29 -27.27
N THR A 533 54.66 27.97 -27.13
CA THR A 533 54.49 29.16 -26.28
C THR A 533 54.29 28.78 -24.81
N TYR A 534 53.77 27.57 -24.58
CA TYR A 534 53.49 27.05 -23.25
C TYR A 534 54.75 26.41 -22.68
N LEU A 535 55.05 26.68 -21.40
CA LEU A 535 56.14 26.02 -20.69
C LEU A 535 55.66 24.65 -20.19
N GLU A 536 56.41 23.59 -20.50
CA GLU A 536 56.09 22.21 -20.07
C GLU A 536 54.64 21.80 -20.40
N ASP A 537 54.01 20.95 -19.57
CA ASP A 537 52.62 20.51 -19.70
C ASP A 537 51.58 21.56 -19.23
N SER A 538 51.89 22.87 -19.29
CA SER A 538 50.97 23.92 -18.83
C SER A 538 49.68 24.02 -19.65
N TYR A 539 49.75 23.85 -20.98
CA TYR A 539 48.56 23.82 -21.84
C TYR A 539 47.61 22.68 -21.47
N VAL A 540 48.14 21.47 -21.25
CA VAL A 540 47.36 20.30 -20.84
C VAL A 540 46.72 20.51 -19.47
N ARG A 541 47.44 21.13 -18.53
CA ARG A 541 46.88 21.51 -17.21
C ARG A 541 45.74 22.52 -17.35
N LEU A 542 45.90 23.55 -18.17
CA LEU A 542 44.88 24.56 -18.44
C LEU A 542 43.62 23.93 -19.07
N GLY A 543 43.78 23.05 -20.06
CA GLY A 543 42.68 22.30 -20.66
C GLY A 543 41.89 21.48 -19.63
N LYS A 544 42.58 20.81 -18.69
CA LYS A 544 41.92 20.07 -17.59
C LYS A 544 41.16 20.99 -16.64
N LEU A 545 41.65 22.20 -16.37
CA LEU A 545 40.94 23.17 -15.53
C LEU A 545 39.65 23.65 -16.21
N LEU A 546 39.71 23.97 -17.51
CA LEU A 546 38.55 24.41 -18.29
C LEU A 546 37.49 23.30 -18.46
N GLU A 547 37.91 22.03 -18.59
CA GLU A 547 37.00 20.88 -18.59
C GLU A 547 36.32 20.68 -17.23
N LYS A 548 37.06 20.86 -16.12
CA LYS A 548 36.48 20.81 -14.76
C LYS A 548 35.46 21.92 -14.53
N ILE A 549 35.74 23.15 -14.99
CA ILE A 549 34.79 24.28 -14.92
C ILE A 549 33.50 23.90 -15.63
N GLN A 550 33.58 23.37 -16.86
CA GLN A 550 32.41 22.95 -17.62
C GLN A 550 31.62 21.85 -16.91
N THR A 551 32.32 20.81 -16.43
CA THR A 551 31.69 19.64 -15.80
C THR A 551 30.97 20.01 -14.51
N LEU A 552 31.59 20.86 -13.68
CA LEU A 552 31.01 21.30 -12.41
C LEU A 552 29.87 22.30 -12.60
N SER A 553 29.94 23.17 -13.62
CA SER A 553 28.83 24.08 -13.95
C SER A 553 27.53 23.33 -14.28
N ASN A 554 27.65 22.15 -14.91
CA ASN A 554 26.54 21.28 -15.28
C ASN A 554 26.38 20.07 -14.35
N PHE A 555 26.96 20.10 -13.14
CA PHE A 555 27.02 18.93 -12.24
C PHE A 555 25.62 18.39 -11.92
N ILE A 556 24.71 19.25 -11.46
CA ILE A 556 23.36 18.84 -11.03
C ILE A 556 22.58 18.21 -12.18
N TYR A 557 22.57 18.87 -13.35
CA TYR A 557 21.94 18.35 -14.56
C TYR A 557 22.54 17.01 -14.99
N SER A 558 23.87 16.88 -14.97
CA SER A 558 24.56 15.64 -15.33
C SER A 558 24.24 14.52 -14.36
N MET A 559 24.17 14.81 -13.06
CA MET A 559 23.83 13.83 -12.03
C MET A 559 22.38 13.35 -12.17
N ASP A 560 21.44 14.28 -12.39
CA ASP A 560 20.03 13.95 -12.58
C ASP A 560 19.83 13.07 -13.81
N ASN A 561 20.52 13.35 -14.92
CA ASN A 561 20.47 12.55 -16.15
C ASN A 561 21.13 11.16 -15.98
N LEU A 562 22.28 11.07 -15.31
CA LEU A 562 22.97 9.79 -15.12
C LEU A 562 22.23 8.86 -14.15
N CYS A 563 21.51 9.42 -13.18
CA CYS A 563 20.67 8.68 -12.24
C CYS A 563 19.21 8.54 -12.72
N ASN A 564 18.91 8.94 -13.95
CA ASN A 564 17.60 8.75 -14.56
C ASN A 564 17.43 7.28 -14.98
N CYS A 565 16.39 6.62 -14.47
CA CYS A 565 16.07 5.23 -14.72
C CYS A 565 14.80 5.06 -15.58
N SER A 566 14.44 6.10 -16.37
CA SER A 566 13.35 6.05 -17.34
C SER A 566 13.51 4.94 -18.39
N TRP A 567 14.73 4.41 -18.56
CA TRP A 567 15.01 3.23 -19.38
C TRP A 567 14.17 2.00 -19.00
N LEU A 568 13.61 1.95 -17.78
CA LEU A 568 12.68 0.89 -17.38
C LEU A 568 11.38 0.87 -18.21
N LEU A 569 11.02 2.00 -18.86
CA LEU A 569 9.86 2.11 -19.73
C LEU A 569 9.88 1.11 -20.90
N TRP A 570 11.06 0.79 -21.44
CA TRP A 570 11.20 -0.20 -22.52
C TRP A 570 11.27 -1.64 -21.99
N HIS A 571 11.27 -1.82 -20.67
CA HIS A 571 11.38 -3.11 -19.98
C HIS A 571 10.28 -3.30 -18.91
N GLN A 572 9.07 -2.80 -19.16
CA GLN A 572 7.96 -2.81 -18.19
C GLN A 572 7.61 -4.20 -17.65
N ASN A 573 7.89 -5.25 -18.42
CA ASN A 573 7.69 -6.64 -18.02
C ASN A 573 8.46 -7.04 -16.74
N ILE A 574 9.50 -6.28 -16.37
CA ILE A 574 10.31 -6.51 -15.17
C ILE A 574 9.60 -5.95 -13.91
N ILE A 575 8.73 -4.95 -14.04
CA ILE A 575 8.08 -4.27 -12.90
C ILE A 575 7.22 -5.23 -12.05
N PRO A 576 6.35 -6.08 -12.63
CA PRO A 576 5.57 -7.04 -11.85
C PRO A 576 6.44 -7.99 -11.01
N PHE A 577 7.60 -8.37 -11.52
CA PHE A 577 8.55 -9.27 -10.85
C PHE A 577 9.21 -8.62 -9.62
N TYR A 578 9.48 -7.31 -9.67
CA TYR A 578 9.96 -6.55 -8.51
C TYR A 578 8.97 -6.66 -7.34
N PHE A 579 7.69 -6.40 -7.61
CA PHE A 579 6.64 -6.41 -6.60
C PHE A 579 6.35 -7.83 -6.06
N GLU A 580 6.57 -8.88 -6.84
CA GLU A 580 6.39 -10.26 -6.37
C GLU A 580 7.56 -10.75 -5.50
N GLN A 581 8.80 -10.61 -5.97
CA GLN A 581 9.95 -11.18 -5.26
C GLN A 581 10.36 -10.40 -4.02
N ASN A 582 10.53 -9.08 -4.12
CA ASN A 582 11.09 -8.31 -3.01
C ASN A 582 10.16 -8.26 -1.79
N PHE A 583 8.85 -8.38 -2.01
CA PHE A 583 7.86 -8.41 -0.94
C PHE A 583 7.68 -9.79 -0.32
N SER A 584 8.11 -10.87 -1.00
CA SER A 584 8.09 -12.25 -0.49
C SER A 584 9.31 -12.61 0.37
N MET A 585 10.51 -12.07 0.05
CA MET A 585 11.77 -12.46 0.70
C MET A 585 12.21 -11.50 1.83
N GLN A 586 12.26 -10.19 1.57
CA GLN A 586 12.70 -9.19 2.57
C GLN A 586 12.21 -7.79 2.20
N LEU A 587 11.20 -7.31 2.93
CA LEU A 587 10.60 -6.00 2.70
C LEU A 587 11.52 -4.90 3.29
N ASN A 588 12.07 -4.06 2.41
CA ASN A 588 12.82 -2.87 2.81
C ASN A 588 12.10 -1.62 2.28
N THR A 589 11.49 -0.87 3.21
CA THR A 589 10.72 0.34 2.92
C THR A 589 11.51 1.39 2.14
N LEU A 590 12.81 1.54 2.39
CA LEU A 590 13.65 2.49 1.66
C LEU A 590 13.85 2.05 0.20
N LYS A 591 14.08 0.75 -0.04
CA LYS A 591 14.19 0.20 -1.41
C LYS A 591 12.91 0.43 -2.21
N LEU A 592 11.75 0.28 -1.57
CA LEU A 592 10.46 0.60 -2.18
C LEU A 592 10.37 2.08 -2.55
N LYS A 593 10.70 3.00 -1.61
CA LYS A 593 10.69 4.45 -1.89
C LYS A 593 11.56 4.80 -3.11
N TYR A 594 12.77 4.25 -3.20
CA TYR A 594 13.64 4.48 -4.35
C TYR A 594 13.11 3.86 -5.65
N PHE A 595 12.46 2.70 -5.58
CA PHE A 595 11.81 2.12 -6.75
C PHE A 595 10.64 2.97 -7.24
N LEU A 596 9.86 3.57 -6.34
CA LEU A 596 8.83 4.56 -6.71
C LEU A 596 9.44 5.78 -7.40
N MET A 597 10.63 6.25 -6.98
CA MET A 597 11.36 7.31 -7.70
C MET A 597 11.81 6.88 -9.12
N VAL A 598 12.04 5.58 -9.36
CA VAL A 598 12.30 5.09 -10.72
C VAL A 598 11.03 5.12 -11.57
N LEU A 599 9.90 4.72 -11.01
CA LEU A 599 8.61 4.81 -11.70
C LEU A 599 8.25 6.26 -12.01
N GLU A 600 8.57 7.19 -11.11
CA GLU A 600 8.39 8.64 -11.33
C GLU A 600 9.19 9.15 -12.53
N ASP A 601 10.46 8.75 -12.70
CA ASP A 601 11.22 9.12 -13.90
C ASP A 601 10.54 8.67 -15.20
N CYS A 602 9.93 7.47 -15.20
CA CYS A 602 9.19 6.97 -16.35
C CYS A 602 7.94 7.84 -16.63
N ILE A 603 7.24 8.25 -15.57
CA ILE A 603 6.05 9.11 -15.69
C ILE A 603 6.44 10.50 -16.20
N VAL A 604 7.54 11.08 -15.72
CA VAL A 604 8.03 12.39 -16.19
C VAL A 604 8.36 12.33 -17.69
N LEU A 605 9.06 11.28 -18.15
CA LEU A 605 9.36 11.08 -19.57
C LEU A 605 8.07 10.92 -20.40
N LEU A 606 7.10 10.14 -19.92
CA LEU A 606 5.82 9.97 -20.62
C LEU A 606 5.02 11.28 -20.69
N HIS A 607 4.99 12.06 -19.61
CA HIS A 607 4.30 13.34 -19.59
C HIS A 607 4.90 14.37 -20.57
N GLU A 608 6.22 14.36 -20.77
CA GLU A 608 6.86 15.18 -21.79
C GLU A 608 6.59 14.66 -23.19
N THR A 609 6.67 13.34 -23.40
CA THR A 609 6.52 12.74 -24.73
C THR A 609 5.09 12.66 -25.23
N ASP A 610 4.10 12.55 -24.33
CA ASP A 610 2.67 12.58 -24.65
C ASP A 610 2.27 13.82 -25.45
N LYS A 611 2.95 14.95 -25.23
CA LYS A 611 2.77 16.20 -25.99
C LYS A 611 3.11 16.06 -27.47
N TYR A 612 4.07 15.19 -27.82
CA TYR A 612 4.48 14.99 -29.22
C TYR A 612 3.52 14.10 -30.00
N TYR A 613 2.71 13.29 -29.30
CA TYR A 613 1.82 12.30 -29.89
C TYR A 613 0.33 12.61 -29.67
N GLU A 614 0.00 13.67 -28.89
CA GLU A 614 -1.35 14.05 -28.45
C GLU A 614 -2.11 12.90 -27.77
N MET A 615 -1.40 12.10 -26.98
CA MET A 615 -1.94 10.98 -26.22
C MET A 615 -1.78 11.21 -24.70
N ASN A 616 -2.48 10.41 -23.90
CA ASN A 616 -2.37 10.43 -22.42
C ASN A 616 -1.84 9.09 -21.91
N LYS A 617 -0.71 8.61 -22.45
CA LYS A 617 -0.10 7.35 -22.03
C LYS A 617 0.43 7.43 -20.59
N TYR A 618 0.83 8.62 -20.13
CA TYR A 618 1.24 8.85 -18.74
C TYR A 618 0.13 8.46 -17.76
N GLN A 619 -1.15 8.79 -18.05
CA GLN A 619 -2.28 8.46 -17.18
C GLN A 619 -2.53 6.95 -17.16
N GLN A 620 -2.44 6.29 -18.31
CA GLN A 620 -2.59 4.85 -18.42
C GLN A 620 -1.51 4.12 -17.62
N PHE A 621 -0.25 4.53 -17.76
CA PHE A 621 0.86 3.98 -17.00
C PHE A 621 0.69 4.21 -15.49
N LEU A 622 0.29 5.41 -15.08
CA LEU A 622 0.05 5.75 -13.67
C LEU A 622 -1.09 4.91 -13.06
N ASN A 623 -2.21 4.75 -13.77
CA ASN A 623 -3.32 3.91 -13.33
C ASN A 623 -2.93 2.43 -13.24
N ASN A 624 -2.14 1.93 -14.20
CA ASN A 624 -1.62 0.57 -14.17
C ASN A 624 -0.72 0.36 -12.94
N MET A 625 0.20 1.29 -12.66
CA MET A 625 1.07 1.23 -11.49
C MET A 625 0.28 1.33 -10.17
N LYS A 626 -0.69 2.23 -10.09
CA LYS A 626 -1.60 2.35 -8.95
C LYS A 626 -2.31 1.03 -8.66
N SER A 627 -2.94 0.44 -9.68
CA SER A 627 -3.64 -0.84 -9.54
C SER A 627 -2.71 -1.97 -9.10
N MET A 628 -1.46 -1.98 -9.57
CA MET A 628 -0.49 -3.01 -9.20
C MET A 628 0.00 -2.85 -7.75
N ILE A 629 0.18 -1.62 -7.27
CA ILE A 629 0.52 -1.33 -5.87
C ILE A 629 -0.67 -1.68 -4.96
N GLU A 630 -1.88 -1.28 -5.33
CA GLU A 630 -3.10 -1.61 -4.57
C GLU A 630 -3.30 -3.14 -4.47
N ASN A 631 -3.20 -3.87 -5.58
CA ASN A 631 -3.45 -5.31 -5.60
C ASN A 631 -2.31 -6.15 -5.02
N LYS A 632 -1.04 -5.86 -5.39
CA LYS A 632 0.09 -6.72 -4.99
C LYS A 632 0.70 -6.34 -3.64
N ILE A 633 0.64 -5.06 -3.26
CA ILE A 633 1.26 -4.57 -2.01
C ILE A 633 0.20 -4.34 -0.94
N ILE A 634 -0.76 -3.44 -1.18
CA ILE A 634 -1.70 -2.99 -0.14
C ILE A 634 -2.66 -4.12 0.25
N LEU A 635 -3.30 -4.77 -0.74
CA LEU A 635 -4.23 -5.87 -0.47
C LEU A 635 -3.51 -7.07 0.15
N SER A 636 -2.34 -7.45 -0.38
CA SER A 636 -1.51 -8.52 0.19
C SER A 636 -1.10 -8.22 1.64
N ALA A 637 -0.64 -7.00 1.93
CA ALA A 637 -0.31 -6.58 3.29
C ALA A 637 -1.55 -6.63 4.21
N SER A 638 -2.70 -6.16 3.73
CA SER A 638 -3.95 -6.15 4.47
C SER A 638 -4.45 -7.56 4.81
N GLN A 639 -4.46 -8.48 3.84
CA GLN A 639 -4.78 -9.90 4.02
C GLN A 639 -3.83 -10.60 4.99
N ASN A 640 -2.55 -10.27 4.91
CA ASN A 640 -1.53 -10.81 5.80
C ASN A 640 -1.70 -10.33 7.26
N ILE A 641 -2.00 -9.04 7.47
CA ILE A 641 -2.29 -8.48 8.79
C ILE A 641 -3.56 -9.13 9.35
N GLU A 642 -4.60 -9.24 8.53
CA GLU A 642 -5.86 -9.91 8.86
C GLU A 642 -5.64 -11.37 9.29
N THR A 643 -4.85 -12.13 8.52
CA THR A 643 -4.49 -13.52 8.84
C THR A 643 -3.69 -13.61 10.14
N ASN A 644 -2.74 -12.70 10.36
CA ASN A 644 -1.95 -12.64 11.60
C ASN A 644 -2.84 -12.38 12.83
N LEU A 645 -3.78 -11.43 12.73
CA LEU A 645 -4.75 -11.15 13.78
C LEU A 645 -5.65 -12.36 14.03
N ARG A 646 -6.11 -13.03 12.97
CA ARG A 646 -6.98 -14.21 13.07
C ARG A 646 -6.26 -15.37 13.76
N LEU A 647 -5.02 -15.67 13.35
CA LEU A 647 -4.20 -16.70 13.96
C LEU A 647 -3.92 -16.42 15.44
N HIS A 648 -3.70 -15.15 15.82
CA HIS A 648 -3.46 -14.78 17.20
C HIS A 648 -4.68 -15.04 18.08
N ILE A 649 -5.89 -14.71 17.62
CA ILE A 649 -7.11 -14.96 18.39
C ILE A 649 -7.38 -16.46 18.52
N HIS A 650 -7.15 -17.21 17.44
CA HIS A 650 -7.31 -18.67 17.41
C HIS A 650 -6.09 -19.43 17.94
N SER A 651 -5.12 -18.77 18.56
CA SER A 651 -3.91 -19.40 19.11
C SER A 651 -4.23 -20.46 20.18
N HIS A 652 -5.34 -20.31 20.90
CA HIS A 652 -5.87 -21.30 21.84
C HIS A 652 -6.24 -22.64 21.19
N LEU A 653 -6.38 -22.70 19.86
CA LEU A 653 -6.66 -23.93 19.10
C LEU A 653 -5.38 -24.71 18.70
N GLN A 654 -4.19 -24.30 19.16
CA GLN A 654 -2.91 -24.96 18.87
C GLN A 654 -2.65 -25.14 17.36
N LEU A 655 -2.85 -24.10 16.57
CA LEU A 655 -2.40 -24.08 15.17
C LEU A 655 -0.86 -24.04 15.11
N ASP A 656 -0.27 -24.66 14.07
CA ASP A 656 1.18 -24.78 13.89
C ASP A 656 1.91 -23.46 14.18
N VAL A 657 2.96 -23.53 15.00
CA VAL A 657 3.73 -22.37 15.45
C VAL A 657 4.45 -21.73 14.26
N VAL A 658 3.83 -20.72 13.66
CA VAL A 658 4.49 -19.85 12.68
C VAL A 658 5.49 -18.98 13.44
N ASN A 659 6.79 -19.12 13.10
CA ASN A 659 7.86 -18.40 13.77
C ASN A 659 7.68 -16.87 13.63
N PRO A 660 7.49 -16.12 14.73
CA PRO A 660 7.24 -14.67 14.69
C PRO A 660 8.43 -13.87 14.13
N PHE A 661 9.65 -14.40 14.25
CA PHE A 661 10.85 -13.66 13.86
C PHE A 661 11.18 -13.72 12.37
N THR A 662 10.58 -14.65 11.61
CA THR A 662 10.80 -14.76 10.16
C THR A 662 9.74 -14.06 9.31
N PHE A 663 8.53 -13.79 9.84
CA PHE A 663 7.40 -13.27 9.05
C PHE A 663 6.78 -11.96 9.57
N ASP A 664 7.04 -11.56 10.82
CA ASP A 664 6.22 -10.54 11.51
C ASP A 664 6.87 -9.12 11.52
N MET A 665 8.20 -8.99 11.44
CA MET A 665 8.89 -7.68 11.47
C MET A 665 8.81 -6.91 10.13
N THR A 666 8.77 -7.61 8.99
CA THR A 666 8.75 -7.02 7.64
C THR A 666 7.46 -6.25 7.32
N LYS A 667 6.35 -6.56 8.01
CA LYS A 667 5.03 -5.98 7.73
C LYS A 667 4.74 -4.72 8.55
N LYS A 668 5.30 -4.62 9.77
CA LYS A 668 5.27 -3.38 10.57
C LYS A 668 6.02 -2.24 9.87
N LEU A 669 7.08 -2.57 9.12
CA LEU A 669 7.88 -1.61 8.33
C LEU A 669 7.09 -0.91 7.20
N LEU A 670 6.04 -1.55 6.67
CA LEU A 670 5.17 -0.94 5.68
C LEU A 670 4.21 0.08 6.33
N LEU A 671 3.70 -0.25 7.52
CA LEU A 671 2.85 0.65 8.31
C LEU A 671 3.61 1.89 8.78
N THR A 672 4.92 1.78 9.06
CA THR A 672 5.76 2.95 9.38
C THR A 672 6.11 3.80 8.16
N ALA A 673 6.01 3.26 6.95
CA ALA A 673 6.19 4.04 5.73
C ALA A 673 5.00 4.97 5.45
N ASP A 674 3.80 4.46 5.76
CA ASP A 674 2.43 4.92 5.50
C ASP A 674 2.20 5.53 4.11
N ASN A 675 2.90 6.60 3.75
CA ASN A 675 2.69 7.37 2.55
C ASN A 675 3.61 6.92 1.41
N PHE A 676 3.01 6.32 0.39
CA PHE A 676 3.62 6.15 -0.93
C PHE A 676 3.23 7.31 -1.83
N ARG A 677 4.24 7.99 -2.34
CA ARG A 677 4.08 9.08 -3.29
C ARG A 677 4.70 8.71 -4.63
N MET A 678 3.95 8.95 -5.69
CA MET A 678 4.41 8.92 -7.08
C MET A 678 3.91 10.19 -7.76
N GLN A 679 4.79 11.18 -7.93
CA GLN A 679 4.46 12.50 -8.47
C GLN A 679 3.33 13.22 -7.69
N PHE A 680 2.09 13.24 -8.21
CA PHE A 680 0.88 13.80 -7.57
C PHE A 680 -0.05 12.73 -6.96
N LEU A 681 0.25 11.44 -7.14
CA LEU A 681 -0.51 10.35 -6.53
C LEU A 681 0.00 10.11 -5.10
N TYR A 682 -0.94 10.12 -4.15
CA TYR A 682 -0.71 9.79 -2.75
C TYR A 682 -1.50 8.54 -2.40
N MET A 683 -0.82 7.52 -1.90
CA MET A 683 -1.41 6.29 -1.41
C MET A 683 -0.97 6.10 0.04
N SER A 684 -1.94 6.05 0.94
CA SER A 684 -1.71 5.85 2.36
C SER A 684 -2.02 4.39 2.73
N VAL A 685 -1.03 3.68 3.27
CA VAL A 685 -1.13 2.27 3.63
C VAL A 685 -2.04 2.10 4.84
N VAL A 686 -1.86 2.91 5.89
CA VAL A 686 -2.60 2.77 7.15
C VAL A 686 -4.11 2.91 6.94
N PRO A 687 -4.63 4.00 6.32
CA PRO A 687 -6.06 4.12 6.05
C PRO A 687 -6.61 3.02 5.14
N SER A 688 -5.81 2.54 4.17
CA SER A 688 -6.23 1.46 3.27
C SER A 688 -6.40 0.13 4.01
N VAL A 689 -5.47 -0.19 4.92
CA VAL A 689 -5.56 -1.38 5.78
C VAL A 689 -6.73 -1.24 6.76
N GLU A 690 -6.91 -0.07 7.39
CA GLU A 690 -8.04 0.20 8.29
C GLU A 690 -9.39 0.01 7.58
N HIS A 691 -9.52 0.53 6.36
CA HIS A 691 -10.71 0.38 5.53
C HIS A 691 -10.96 -1.09 5.15
N TYR A 692 -9.92 -1.82 4.73
CA TYR A 692 -10.01 -3.25 4.42
C TYR A 692 -10.48 -4.06 5.64
N LEU A 693 -9.83 -3.88 6.79
CA LEU A 693 -10.18 -4.61 8.02
C LEU A 693 -11.61 -4.27 8.47
N SER A 694 -11.99 -2.99 8.45
CA SER A 694 -13.34 -2.55 8.83
C SER A 694 -14.40 -3.18 7.92
N THR A 695 -14.18 -3.16 6.61
CA THR A 695 -15.09 -3.76 5.62
C THR A 695 -15.18 -5.28 5.78
N MET A 696 -14.04 -5.95 5.97
CA MET A 696 -14.00 -7.41 6.13
C MET A 696 -14.71 -7.84 7.41
N TYR A 697 -14.41 -7.19 8.53
CA TYR A 697 -15.04 -7.52 9.81
C TYR A 697 -16.53 -7.23 9.80
N TYR A 698 -16.97 -6.11 9.20
CA TYR A 698 -18.40 -5.82 9.04
C TYR A 698 -19.09 -6.91 8.22
N ASN A 699 -18.57 -7.21 7.02
CA ASN A 699 -19.16 -8.21 6.12
C ASN A 699 -19.22 -9.59 6.77
N LEU A 700 -18.14 -10.05 7.41
CA LEU A 700 -18.13 -11.35 8.09
C LEU A 700 -19.13 -11.39 9.26
N THR A 701 -19.24 -10.30 10.03
CA THR A 701 -20.22 -10.20 11.12
C THR A 701 -21.66 -10.22 10.57
N THR A 702 -21.93 -9.62 9.40
CA THR A 702 -23.27 -9.71 8.79
C THR A 702 -23.64 -11.12 8.32
N VAL A 703 -22.66 -11.95 7.94
CA VAL A 703 -22.90 -13.35 7.53
C VAL A 703 -23.12 -14.23 8.76
N VAL A 704 -22.32 -14.05 9.81
CA VAL A 704 -22.41 -14.82 11.05
C VAL A 704 -22.43 -13.86 12.23
N LEU A 705 -23.64 -13.45 12.64
CA LEU A 705 -23.82 -12.52 13.75
C LEU A 705 -23.33 -13.06 15.09
N SER A 706 -23.13 -14.38 15.24
CA SER A 706 -22.59 -14.99 16.47
C SER A 706 -21.13 -14.65 16.75
N ASP A 707 -20.37 -14.32 15.72
CA ASP A 707 -18.91 -14.17 15.79
C ASP A 707 -18.49 -12.70 15.99
N TRP A 708 -19.46 -11.83 16.24
CA TRP A 708 -19.26 -10.39 16.50
C TRP A 708 -18.21 -10.15 17.59
N LYS A 709 -18.16 -11.01 18.62
CA LYS A 709 -17.19 -10.90 19.72
C LYS A 709 -15.77 -11.17 19.25
N THR A 710 -15.58 -12.22 18.46
CA THR A 710 -14.29 -12.59 17.88
C THR A 710 -13.74 -11.44 17.02
N TYR A 711 -14.58 -10.87 16.15
CA TYR A 711 -14.16 -9.73 15.32
C TYR A 711 -13.95 -8.45 16.13
N GLY A 712 -14.69 -8.24 17.21
CA GLY A 712 -14.45 -7.16 18.18
C GLY A 712 -13.06 -7.28 18.85
N GLU A 713 -12.69 -8.49 19.28
CA GLU A 713 -11.37 -8.78 19.81
C GLU A 713 -10.26 -8.57 18.74
N MET A 714 -10.52 -8.92 17.47
CA MET A 714 -9.56 -8.66 16.37
C MET A 714 -9.29 -7.17 16.20
N ARG A 715 -10.31 -6.32 16.34
CA ARG A 715 -10.16 -4.85 16.27
C ARG A 715 -9.32 -4.31 17.43
N GLN A 716 -9.59 -4.77 18.64
CA GLN A 716 -8.80 -4.40 19.82
C GLN A 716 -7.33 -4.79 19.64
N MET A 717 -7.08 -5.99 19.12
CA MET A 717 -5.73 -6.49 18.85
C MET A 717 -5.04 -5.71 17.73
N ALA A 718 -5.76 -5.33 16.66
CA ALA A 718 -5.22 -4.49 15.60
C ALA A 718 -4.74 -3.13 16.13
N LYS A 719 -5.54 -2.52 17.01
CA LYS A 719 -5.18 -1.28 17.71
C LYS A 719 -3.97 -1.46 18.62
N PHE A 720 -3.91 -2.55 19.39
CA PHE A 720 -2.82 -2.80 20.32
C PHE A 720 -1.48 -3.12 19.61
N LYS A 721 -1.49 -4.02 18.63
CA LYS A 721 -0.26 -4.51 17.96
C LYS A 721 0.28 -3.55 16.90
N PHE A 722 -0.61 -2.87 16.18
CA PHE A 722 -0.27 -2.09 14.98
C PHE A 722 -0.71 -0.61 15.05
N ASN A 723 -1.37 -0.17 16.13
CA ASN A 723 -1.95 1.17 16.25
C ASN A 723 -2.98 1.52 15.15
N LEU A 724 -3.65 0.50 14.60
CA LEU A 724 -4.69 0.66 13.56
C LEU A 724 -6.04 1.01 14.20
N LYS A 725 -6.72 2.01 13.67
CA LYS A 725 -8.04 2.48 14.12
C LYS A 725 -9.11 2.02 13.15
N THR A 726 -9.69 0.87 13.42
CA THR A 726 -10.86 0.38 12.67
C THR A 726 -12.14 1.05 13.16
N VAL A 727 -13.14 1.13 12.27
CA VAL A 727 -14.50 1.58 12.62
C VAL A 727 -15.11 0.58 13.60
N GLN A 728 -16.10 0.94 14.42
CA GLN A 728 -16.87 -0.01 15.26
C GLN A 728 -18.16 -0.45 14.54
N ASP A 729 -18.56 -1.72 14.71
CA ASP A 729 -19.82 -2.21 14.14
C ASP A 729 -20.95 -1.97 15.14
N ASN A 730 -21.94 -1.19 14.73
CA ASN A 730 -23.19 -1.02 15.47
C ASN A 730 -24.21 -2.11 15.07
N LEU A 731 -23.74 -3.34 14.82
CA LEU A 731 -24.59 -4.46 14.42
C LEU A 731 -25.27 -5.09 15.65
N PRO A 732 -26.52 -5.59 15.51
CA PRO A 732 -27.21 -6.28 16.61
C PRO A 732 -26.42 -7.51 17.07
N THR A 733 -26.14 -7.62 18.37
CA THR A 733 -25.43 -8.76 18.95
C THR A 733 -26.33 -10.00 18.93
N GLN A 734 -26.00 -11.03 18.16
CA GLN A 734 -26.63 -12.35 18.28
C GLN A 734 -25.61 -13.37 18.82
N THR A 735 -26.07 -14.40 19.51
CA THR A 735 -25.23 -15.49 20.02
C THR A 735 -25.74 -16.82 19.46
N LEU A 736 -24.84 -17.80 19.25
CA LEU A 736 -25.16 -19.16 18.76
C LEU A 736 -26.22 -19.90 19.60
N GLU A 737 -26.39 -19.52 20.86
CA GLU A 737 -27.41 -20.04 21.77
C GLU A 737 -28.80 -19.44 21.44
N GLN A 738 -29.44 -19.89 20.34
CA GLN A 738 -30.82 -19.50 20.01
C GLN A 738 -31.85 -20.44 20.66
N GLY A 739 -32.64 -19.89 21.58
CA GLY A 739 -34.00 -20.34 21.94
C GLY A 739 -35.04 -19.30 21.53
N LEU A 740 -36.32 -19.53 21.83
CA LEU A 740 -37.41 -18.56 21.59
C LEU A 740 -37.13 -17.23 22.31
N ASP A 741 -37.37 -16.10 21.61
CA ASP A 741 -37.25 -14.75 22.19
C ASP A 741 -38.31 -14.57 23.30
N VAL A 742 -37.92 -13.89 24.38
CA VAL A 742 -38.80 -13.49 25.48
C VAL A 742 -40.05 -12.75 24.98
N LEU A 743 -39.93 -11.90 23.96
CA LEU A 743 -41.10 -11.20 23.38
C LEU A 743 -42.11 -12.15 22.74
N GLU A 744 -41.63 -13.19 22.06
CA GLU A 744 -42.48 -14.19 21.43
C GLU A 744 -43.16 -15.07 22.49
N ILE A 745 -42.40 -15.47 23.52
CA ILE A 745 -42.93 -16.23 24.66
C ILE A 745 -43.99 -15.41 25.40
N MET A 746 -43.74 -14.12 25.65
CA MET A 746 -44.66 -13.23 26.34
C MET A 746 -46.00 -13.11 25.59
N ARG A 747 -45.97 -12.89 24.27
CA ARG A 747 -47.19 -12.79 23.43
C ARG A 747 -47.98 -14.10 23.42
N ASN A 748 -47.28 -15.24 23.45
CA ASN A 748 -47.85 -16.57 23.35
C ASN A 748 -47.75 -17.39 24.66
N ILE A 749 -47.82 -16.72 25.82
CA ILE A 749 -47.59 -17.36 27.13
C ILE A 749 -48.50 -18.58 27.37
N HIS A 750 -49.74 -18.52 26.89
CA HIS A 750 -50.71 -19.61 26.99
C HIS A 750 -50.29 -20.88 26.21
N ILE A 751 -49.60 -20.72 25.08
CA ILE A 751 -49.01 -21.83 24.31
C ILE A 751 -47.76 -22.33 25.03
N PHE A 752 -46.91 -21.41 25.49
CA PHE A 752 -45.64 -21.72 26.14
C PHE A 752 -45.82 -22.62 27.37
N VAL A 753 -46.63 -22.20 28.35
CA VAL A 753 -46.85 -22.95 29.60
C VAL A 753 -47.55 -24.30 29.41
N SER A 754 -48.22 -24.49 28.26
CA SER A 754 -48.88 -25.74 27.90
C SER A 754 -47.92 -26.70 27.17
N LYS A 755 -47.05 -26.18 26.31
CA LYS A 755 -46.13 -26.96 25.47
C LYS A 755 -44.76 -27.19 26.10
N TYR A 756 -44.36 -26.43 27.11
CA TYR A 756 -43.08 -26.58 27.79
C TYR A 756 -43.25 -27.12 29.21
N LEU A 757 -42.28 -27.91 29.64
CA LEU A 757 -42.16 -28.48 30.98
C LEU A 757 -41.07 -27.75 31.74
N TYR A 758 -41.37 -27.37 32.98
CA TYR A 758 -40.42 -26.68 33.83
C TYR A 758 -39.61 -27.66 34.69
N ASN A 759 -38.29 -27.49 34.71
CA ASN A 759 -37.39 -28.14 35.64
C ASN A 759 -36.91 -27.11 36.68
N LEU A 760 -37.32 -27.31 37.93
CA LEU A 760 -37.07 -26.40 39.04
C LEU A 760 -35.59 -26.34 39.42
N ASN A 761 -34.88 -27.47 39.31
CA ASN A 761 -33.50 -27.65 39.75
C ASN A 761 -32.51 -26.97 38.79
N ASN A 762 -32.66 -27.25 37.50
CA ASN A 762 -31.77 -26.71 36.47
C ASN A 762 -32.20 -25.31 36.00
N GLN A 763 -33.40 -24.86 36.34
CA GLN A 763 -34.02 -23.64 35.81
C GLN A 763 -34.02 -23.62 34.28
N ILE A 764 -34.57 -24.69 33.70
CA ILE A 764 -34.70 -24.86 32.24
C ILE A 764 -36.14 -25.23 31.89
N PHE A 765 -36.67 -24.66 30.82
CA PHE A 765 -37.88 -25.13 30.16
C PHE A 765 -37.54 -26.03 28.98
N ILE A 766 -38.25 -27.14 28.85
CA ILE A 766 -38.04 -28.12 27.77
C ILE A 766 -39.35 -28.36 27.05
N GLU A 767 -39.32 -28.34 25.73
CA GLU A 767 -40.49 -28.60 24.89
C GLU A 767 -41.00 -30.05 25.06
N LYS A 768 -42.32 -30.25 25.24
CA LYS A 768 -42.96 -31.57 25.44
C LYS A 768 -42.81 -32.48 24.22
N SER A 769 -42.93 -31.92 23.03
CA SER A 769 -42.84 -32.63 21.76
C SER A 769 -42.56 -31.64 20.64
N SER A 770 -41.61 -31.96 19.77
CA SER A 770 -41.28 -31.16 18.59
C SER A 770 -41.42 -32.01 17.32
N ASN A 771 -41.73 -31.38 16.20
CA ASN A 771 -41.63 -32.00 14.88
C ASN A 771 -40.16 -32.13 14.42
N ASN A 772 -39.24 -31.43 15.10
CA ASN A 772 -37.81 -31.46 14.82
C ASN A 772 -37.11 -32.64 15.50
N LYS A 773 -35.90 -32.99 15.03
CA LYS A 773 -35.05 -34.04 15.66
C LYS A 773 -34.61 -33.70 17.09
N HIS A 774 -34.69 -32.43 17.48
CA HIS A 774 -34.27 -31.91 18.78
C HIS A 774 -35.42 -31.16 19.45
N LEU A 775 -35.46 -31.20 20.78
CA LEU A 775 -36.41 -30.41 21.59
C LEU A 775 -35.80 -29.04 21.90
N ASN A 776 -36.60 -27.99 21.80
CA ASN A 776 -36.16 -26.66 22.20
C ASN A 776 -36.02 -26.57 23.73
N SER A 777 -34.96 -25.91 24.20
CA SER A 777 -34.75 -25.62 25.62
C SER A 777 -34.50 -24.15 25.87
N ILE A 778 -35.08 -23.60 26.94
CA ILE A 778 -34.89 -22.20 27.34
C ILE A 778 -34.23 -22.18 28.72
N ASN A 779 -33.07 -21.54 28.78
CA ASN A 779 -32.25 -21.38 29.97
C ASN A 779 -32.18 -19.91 30.40
N ILE A 780 -31.48 -19.64 31.50
CA ILE A 780 -31.26 -18.29 32.04
C ILE A 780 -30.49 -17.39 31.05
N ARG A 781 -29.52 -17.94 30.31
CA ARG A 781 -28.69 -17.20 29.35
C ARG A 781 -29.49 -16.70 28.15
N HIS A 782 -30.41 -17.51 27.62
CA HIS A 782 -31.30 -17.12 26.52
C HIS A 782 -32.16 -15.91 26.90
N ILE A 783 -32.68 -15.91 28.14
CA ILE A 783 -33.45 -14.78 28.66
C ILE A 783 -32.56 -13.56 28.89
N ALA A 784 -31.36 -13.74 29.46
CA ALA A 784 -30.41 -12.64 29.65
C ALA A 784 -30.00 -11.98 28.31
N ASN A 785 -29.79 -12.77 27.26
CA ASN A 785 -29.50 -12.25 25.91
C ASN A 785 -30.68 -11.50 25.30
N SER A 786 -31.91 -11.99 25.50
CA SER A 786 -33.12 -11.30 25.05
C SER A 786 -33.31 -9.97 25.78
N ILE A 787 -33.04 -9.93 27.09
CA ILE A 787 -33.06 -8.70 27.89
C ILE A 787 -31.95 -7.73 27.44
N ARG A 788 -30.75 -8.23 27.10
CA ARG A 788 -29.66 -7.39 26.58
C ARG A 788 -30.03 -6.72 25.25
N THR A 789 -30.79 -7.43 24.40
CA THR A 789 -31.18 -6.94 23.07
C THR A 789 -32.28 -5.88 23.16
N HIS A 790 -33.27 -6.09 24.02
CA HIS A 790 -34.48 -5.27 24.05
C HIS A 790 -34.60 -4.34 25.27
N GLY A 791 -33.67 -4.43 26.22
CA GLY A 791 -33.65 -3.67 27.46
C GLY A 791 -34.39 -4.33 28.64
N THR A 792 -34.10 -3.83 29.84
CA THR A 792 -34.66 -4.33 31.11
C THR A 792 -36.18 -4.11 31.25
N GLY A 793 -36.76 -3.15 30.51
CA GLY A 793 -38.20 -2.84 30.52
C GLY A 793 -39.11 -4.02 30.10
N ILE A 794 -38.57 -4.99 29.36
CA ILE A 794 -39.31 -6.23 29.02
C ILE A 794 -39.68 -7.03 30.27
N MET A 795 -38.88 -6.98 31.34
CA MET A 795 -39.13 -7.77 32.55
C MET A 795 -40.48 -7.43 33.17
N ASN A 796 -40.73 -6.14 33.41
CA ASN A 796 -42.00 -5.64 33.98
C ASN A 796 -43.20 -5.98 33.09
N THR A 797 -43.03 -5.81 31.78
CA THR A 797 -44.07 -6.13 30.79
C THR A 797 -44.42 -7.63 30.82
N THR A 798 -43.41 -8.50 30.91
CA THR A 798 -43.58 -9.96 30.94
C THR A 798 -44.31 -10.43 32.21
N VAL A 799 -44.01 -9.82 33.36
CA VAL A 799 -44.72 -10.10 34.62
C VAL A 799 -46.19 -9.69 34.51
N ASN A 800 -46.50 -8.56 33.87
CA ASN A 800 -47.89 -8.12 33.64
C ASN A 800 -48.68 -9.08 32.74
N PHE A 801 -48.09 -9.55 31.61
CA PHE A 801 -48.73 -10.57 30.78
C PHE A 801 -48.96 -11.88 31.54
N THR A 802 -48.02 -12.25 32.41
CA THR A 802 -48.17 -13.42 33.29
C THR A 802 -49.32 -13.23 34.29
N TYR A 803 -49.44 -12.05 34.89
CA TYR A 803 -50.58 -11.70 35.76
C TYR A 803 -51.92 -11.84 35.03
N GLN A 804 -52.04 -11.32 33.79
CA GLN A 804 -53.27 -11.44 32.99
C GLN A 804 -53.60 -12.90 32.67
N PHE A 805 -52.59 -13.72 32.36
CA PHE A 805 -52.75 -15.14 32.13
C PHE A 805 -53.22 -15.88 33.39
N LEU A 806 -52.57 -15.61 34.53
CA LEU A 806 -52.94 -16.19 35.83
C LEU A 806 -54.38 -15.86 36.19
N LYS A 807 -54.82 -14.60 36.02
CA LYS A 807 -56.22 -14.18 36.27
C LYS A 807 -57.23 -15.06 35.54
N LYS A 808 -56.99 -15.40 34.26
CA LYS A 808 -57.86 -16.28 33.47
C LYS A 808 -57.84 -17.73 34.00
N LYS A 809 -56.67 -18.27 34.33
CA LYS A 809 -56.53 -19.64 34.86
C LYS A 809 -57.12 -19.80 36.25
N PHE A 810 -56.99 -18.76 37.08
CA PHE A 810 -57.57 -18.68 38.41
C PHE A 810 -59.10 -18.67 38.41
N PHE A 811 -59.73 -18.08 37.40
CA PHE A 811 -61.17 -18.20 37.18
C PHE A 811 -61.60 -19.66 36.95
N ILE A 812 -60.89 -20.38 36.08
CA ILE A 812 -61.14 -21.81 35.80
C ILE A 812 -60.88 -22.65 37.05
N PHE A 813 -59.81 -22.37 37.79
CA PHE A 813 -59.49 -23.04 39.05
C PHE A 813 -60.61 -22.88 40.08
N SER A 814 -61.14 -21.67 40.24
CA SER A 814 -62.26 -21.41 41.14
C SER A 814 -63.54 -22.13 40.70
N GLN A 815 -63.83 -22.16 39.40
CA GLN A 815 -64.98 -22.89 38.85
C GLN A 815 -64.88 -24.39 39.13
N PHE A 816 -63.70 -24.99 38.96
CA PHE A 816 -63.47 -26.41 39.26
C PHE A 816 -63.71 -26.73 40.74
N MET A 817 -63.22 -25.89 41.65
CA MET A 817 -63.43 -26.08 43.10
C MET A 817 -64.88 -25.81 43.54
N TYR A 818 -65.65 -25.05 42.75
CA TYR A 818 -67.06 -24.76 43.01
C TYR A 818 -68.00 -25.87 42.52
N ASP A 819 -67.56 -26.69 41.56
CA ASP A 819 -68.34 -27.82 41.04
C ASP A 819 -68.88 -28.71 42.17
N GLU A 820 -70.19 -28.91 42.20
CA GLU A 820 -70.87 -29.67 43.26
C GLU A 820 -70.40 -31.12 43.35
N HIS A 821 -69.97 -31.75 42.24
CA HIS A 821 -69.43 -33.12 42.27
C HIS A 821 -68.08 -33.21 42.98
N ILE A 822 -67.25 -32.16 42.90
CA ILE A 822 -65.94 -32.07 43.55
C ILE A 822 -66.11 -31.60 45.01
N LYS A 823 -66.87 -30.52 45.21
CA LYS A 823 -67.10 -29.90 46.52
C LYS A 823 -67.79 -30.84 47.51
N SER A 824 -68.85 -31.54 47.10
CA SER A 824 -69.56 -32.49 47.97
C SER A 824 -68.67 -33.65 48.42
N ARG A 825 -67.79 -34.15 47.54
CA ARG A 825 -66.80 -35.18 47.87
C ARG A 825 -65.75 -34.65 48.82
N LEU A 826 -65.17 -33.47 48.56
CA LEU A 826 -64.18 -32.88 49.47
C LEU A 826 -64.74 -32.68 50.88
N ILE A 827 -65.99 -32.24 51.03
CA ILE A 827 -66.65 -32.09 52.34
C ILE A 827 -66.85 -33.45 53.01
N LYS A 828 -67.28 -34.48 52.26
CA LYS A 828 -67.42 -35.86 52.77
C LYS A 828 -66.09 -36.41 53.28
N TYR A 829 -65.00 -36.23 52.54
CA TYR A 829 -63.67 -36.70 52.96
C TYR A 829 -63.07 -35.85 54.09
N LEU A 830 -63.34 -34.54 54.14
CA LEU A 830 -63.00 -33.67 55.26
C LEU A 830 -63.67 -34.16 56.56
N ARG A 831 -64.95 -34.53 56.49
CA ARG A 831 -65.70 -35.10 57.61
C ARG A 831 -65.11 -36.45 58.04
N ASN A 832 -64.87 -37.36 57.09
CA ASN A 832 -64.24 -38.65 57.37
C ASN A 832 -62.86 -38.48 58.03
N PHE A 833 -62.04 -37.51 57.60
CA PHE A 833 -60.75 -37.22 58.19
C PHE A 833 -60.89 -36.73 59.64
N LYS A 834 -61.81 -35.80 59.91
CA LYS A 834 -62.08 -35.32 61.28
C LYS A 834 -62.60 -36.43 62.20
N GLU A 835 -63.41 -37.35 61.68
CA GLU A 835 -63.95 -38.49 62.44
C GLU A 835 -62.90 -39.59 62.71
N THR A 836 -61.83 -39.69 61.90
CA THR A 836 -60.75 -40.70 62.06
C THR A 836 -59.43 -40.12 62.61
N ALA A 837 -59.36 -38.80 62.80
CA ALA A 837 -58.19 -38.07 63.27
C ALA A 837 -57.67 -38.56 64.63
N ASP A 838 -58.59 -38.77 65.59
CA ASP A 838 -58.26 -39.21 66.95
C ASP A 838 -57.75 -40.66 67.01
N ALA A 839 -58.15 -41.52 66.07
CA ALA A 839 -57.80 -42.95 66.05
C ALA A 839 -56.49 -43.27 65.31
N ASN A 840 -56.09 -42.43 64.34
CA ASN A 840 -54.94 -42.68 63.46
C ASN A 840 -53.81 -41.65 63.61
N GLY A 841 -53.81 -40.83 64.67
CA GLY A 841 -52.76 -39.85 64.94
C GLY A 841 -52.69 -38.73 63.91
N ASN A 842 -53.83 -38.20 63.47
CA ASN A 842 -53.95 -37.14 62.45
C ASN A 842 -53.37 -37.47 61.07
N LEU A 843 -53.11 -38.73 60.74
CA LEU A 843 -52.61 -39.15 59.42
C LEU A 843 -53.74 -39.29 58.39
N TYR A 844 -53.62 -38.59 57.25
CA TYR A 844 -54.54 -38.77 56.12
C TYR A 844 -54.29 -40.11 55.40
N SER A 845 -55.26 -41.04 55.43
CA SER A 845 -55.09 -42.38 54.87
C SER A 845 -54.85 -42.42 53.35
N TYR A 846 -53.78 -43.07 52.92
CA TYR A 846 -53.46 -43.36 51.50
C TYR A 846 -54.64 -44.00 50.73
N LYS A 847 -55.33 -44.96 51.34
CA LYS A 847 -56.48 -45.66 50.72
C LYS A 847 -57.65 -44.71 50.43
N ASN A 848 -57.80 -43.63 51.20
CA ASN A 848 -58.85 -42.63 50.97
C ASN A 848 -58.52 -41.76 49.75
N ALA A 849 -57.25 -41.39 49.57
CA ALA A 849 -56.79 -40.66 48.39
C ALA A 849 -56.93 -41.50 47.11
N GLU A 850 -56.62 -42.79 47.17
CA GLU A 850 -56.80 -43.72 46.06
C GLU A 850 -58.28 -43.91 45.68
N LYS A 851 -59.17 -44.10 46.67
CA LYS A 851 -60.62 -44.16 46.47
C LYS A 851 -61.17 -42.87 45.84
N PHE A 852 -60.65 -41.72 46.23
CA PHE A 852 -61.04 -40.43 45.65
C PHE A 852 -60.66 -40.34 44.17
N ASN A 853 -59.42 -40.71 43.82
CA ASN A 853 -58.95 -40.72 42.43
C ASN A 853 -59.76 -41.70 41.56
N LYS A 854 -59.99 -42.93 42.05
CA LYS A 854 -60.87 -43.93 41.40
C LYS A 854 -62.30 -43.42 41.22
N GLY A 855 -62.86 -42.78 42.25
CA GLY A 855 -64.22 -42.22 42.21
C GLY A 855 -64.38 -41.09 41.20
N ILE A 856 -63.34 -40.28 40.95
CA ILE A 856 -63.38 -39.22 39.94
C ILE A 856 -63.28 -39.79 38.52
N ARG A 857 -62.49 -40.84 38.29
CA ARG A 857 -62.42 -41.51 36.98
C ARG A 857 -63.78 -42.05 36.49
N VAL A 858 -64.69 -42.38 37.41
CA VAL A 858 -66.05 -42.85 37.09
C VAL A 858 -66.97 -41.72 36.56
N LEU A 859 -66.63 -40.44 36.78
CA LEU A 859 -67.43 -39.29 36.33
C LEU A 859 -67.34 -39.04 34.81
N GLY A 860 -66.47 -39.75 34.09
CA GLY A 860 -66.26 -39.63 32.64
C GLY A 860 -64.83 -39.20 32.28
N LEU A 861 -64.42 -39.55 31.07
CA LEU A 861 -63.17 -39.13 30.44
C LEU A 861 -63.49 -38.14 29.32
N ASN A 862 -62.64 -37.13 29.14
CA ASN A 862 -62.72 -36.21 27.99
C ASN A 862 -62.34 -36.90 26.67
N GLU A 863 -62.53 -36.20 25.54
CA GLU A 863 -62.17 -36.67 24.17
C GLU A 863 -60.71 -37.14 24.05
N ASP A 864 -59.80 -36.56 24.85
CA ASP A 864 -58.37 -36.93 24.92
C ASP A 864 -58.07 -38.09 25.91
N GLY A 865 -59.09 -38.73 26.50
CA GLY A 865 -58.93 -39.81 27.48
C GLY A 865 -58.47 -39.36 28.87
N LEU A 866 -58.50 -38.06 29.17
CA LEU A 866 -58.10 -37.48 30.45
C LEU A 866 -59.28 -37.44 31.44
N SER A 867 -59.01 -37.74 32.71
CA SER A 867 -60.00 -37.57 33.77
C SER A 867 -60.12 -36.10 34.19
N TYR A 868 -61.22 -35.73 34.84
CA TYR A 868 -61.38 -34.39 35.43
C TYR A 868 -60.22 -34.01 36.38
N LEU A 869 -59.64 -34.98 37.09
CA LEU A 869 -58.49 -34.74 37.97
C LEU A 869 -57.19 -34.51 37.17
N ASP A 870 -57.04 -35.13 35.99
CA ASP A 870 -55.90 -34.88 35.10
C ASP A 870 -55.94 -33.46 34.51
N LEU A 871 -57.12 -32.99 34.10
CA LEU A 871 -57.31 -31.62 33.63
C LEU A 871 -56.99 -30.59 34.72
N PHE A 872 -57.34 -30.91 35.97
CA PHE A 872 -57.05 -30.05 37.11
C PHE A 872 -55.56 -30.06 37.48
N ARG A 873 -54.89 -31.23 37.41
CA ARG A 873 -53.43 -31.31 37.52
C ARG A 873 -52.76 -30.46 36.44
N ASP A 874 -53.16 -30.59 35.18
CA ASP A 874 -52.58 -29.82 34.08
C ASP A 874 -52.82 -28.31 34.24
N LEU A 875 -53.98 -27.90 34.77
CA LEU A 875 -54.25 -26.51 35.13
C LEU A 875 -53.29 -26.00 36.21
N ILE A 876 -53.05 -26.77 37.27
CA ILE A 876 -52.09 -26.44 38.34
C ILE A 876 -50.66 -26.40 37.78
N SER A 877 -50.28 -27.35 36.93
CA SER A 877 -48.98 -27.35 36.24
C SER A 877 -48.80 -26.11 35.37
N GLN A 878 -49.82 -25.67 34.62
CA GLN A 878 -49.75 -24.45 33.81
C GLN A 878 -49.60 -23.19 34.66
N ILE A 879 -50.29 -23.11 35.80
CA ILE A 879 -50.13 -22.02 36.78
C ILE A 879 -48.69 -22.01 37.31
N GLY A 880 -48.15 -23.17 37.69
CA GLY A 880 -46.78 -23.25 38.19
C GLY A 880 -45.70 -23.05 37.12
N ASN A 881 -45.95 -23.45 35.87
CA ASN A 881 -45.07 -23.15 34.73
C ASN A 881 -45.01 -21.63 34.49
N ALA A 882 -46.11 -20.91 34.62
CA ALA A 882 -46.12 -19.45 34.54
C ALA A 882 -45.28 -18.81 35.67
N MET A 883 -45.37 -19.35 36.89
CA MET A 883 -44.52 -18.91 38.02
C MET A 883 -43.04 -19.28 37.83
N GLY A 884 -42.76 -20.46 37.25
CA GLY A 884 -41.43 -20.87 36.84
C GLY A 884 -40.83 -19.95 35.77
N TYR A 885 -41.66 -19.43 34.86
CA TYR A 885 -41.23 -18.46 33.86
C TYR A 885 -40.89 -17.10 34.48
N VAL A 886 -41.73 -16.58 35.38
CA VAL A 886 -41.41 -15.37 36.16
C VAL A 886 -40.12 -15.55 36.95
N ARG A 887 -39.89 -16.74 37.53
CA ARG A 887 -38.62 -17.08 38.18
C ARG A 887 -37.43 -16.92 37.23
N MET A 888 -37.58 -17.43 36.01
CA MET A 888 -36.52 -17.44 35.01
C MET A 888 -36.24 -16.04 34.45
N ILE A 889 -37.28 -15.23 34.22
CA ILE A 889 -37.14 -13.80 33.87
C ILE A 889 -36.38 -13.05 34.96
N ARG A 890 -36.70 -13.30 36.23
CA ARG A 890 -35.95 -12.73 37.36
C ARG A 890 -34.48 -13.16 37.34
N SER A 891 -34.21 -14.46 37.21
CA SER A 891 -32.84 -14.98 37.18
C SER A 891 -32.05 -14.44 35.99
N GLY A 892 -32.65 -14.35 34.80
CA GLY A 892 -32.02 -13.82 33.59
C GLY A 892 -31.77 -12.32 33.66
N GLY A 893 -32.69 -11.56 34.24
CA GLY A 893 -32.50 -10.13 34.51
C GLY A 893 -31.35 -9.87 35.48
N ARG A 894 -31.27 -10.64 36.58
CA ARG A 894 -30.13 -10.57 37.52
C ARG A 894 -28.81 -10.94 36.85
N HIS A 895 -28.79 -11.97 36.02
CA HIS A 895 -27.58 -12.36 35.29
C HIS A 895 -27.12 -11.24 34.35
N CYS A 896 -28.02 -10.64 33.59
CA CYS A 896 -27.70 -9.51 32.70
C CYS A 896 -27.17 -8.30 33.47
N CYS A 897 -27.81 -7.94 34.59
CA CYS A 897 -27.37 -6.82 35.41
C CYS A 897 -26.04 -7.11 36.10
N SER A 898 -25.83 -8.34 36.59
CA SER A 898 -24.57 -8.78 37.21
C SER A 898 -23.38 -8.71 36.25
N ASP A 899 -23.58 -9.10 35.00
CA ASP A 899 -22.54 -9.00 33.96
C ASP A 899 -22.17 -7.52 33.71
N ALA A 900 -23.17 -6.63 33.71
CA ALA A 900 -22.97 -5.20 33.50
C ALA A 900 -22.30 -4.50 34.71
N THR A 901 -22.59 -4.95 35.92
CA THR A 901 -22.06 -4.35 37.17
C THR A 901 -20.75 -4.97 37.64
N MET A 902 -20.16 -5.92 36.91
CA MET A 902 -18.93 -6.63 37.29
C MET A 902 -17.74 -5.68 37.56
N PHE A 903 -17.76 -4.49 36.97
CA PHE A 903 -16.72 -3.47 37.09
C PHE A 903 -16.94 -2.51 38.28
N LEU A 904 -18.06 -2.62 39.00
CA LEU A 904 -18.34 -1.82 40.19
C LEU A 904 -17.77 -2.52 41.43
N PRO A 905 -16.99 -1.83 42.27
CA PRO A 905 -16.39 -2.42 43.46
C PRO A 905 -17.42 -2.77 44.56
N ASN A 906 -18.50 -2.00 44.67
CA ASN A 906 -19.62 -2.25 45.58
C ASN A 906 -20.94 -1.76 44.96
N LEU A 907 -22.04 -2.47 45.22
CA LEU A 907 -23.39 -2.11 44.77
C LEU A 907 -24.14 -1.22 45.77
N ASP A 908 -23.74 -1.24 47.04
CA ASP A 908 -24.43 -0.49 48.11
C ASP A 908 -23.92 0.96 48.23
N ASN A 909 -22.64 1.19 47.91
CA ASN A 909 -21.99 2.50 47.97
C ASN A 909 -21.32 2.80 46.61
N VAL A 910 -22.11 3.21 45.63
CA VAL A 910 -21.58 3.78 44.39
C VAL A 910 -21.41 5.28 44.57
N GLU A 911 -20.15 5.73 44.60
CA GLU A 911 -19.81 7.15 44.65
C GLU A 911 -20.18 7.82 43.31
N SER A 912 -20.59 9.09 43.35
CA SER A 912 -20.99 9.82 42.14
C SER A 912 -19.78 10.19 41.30
N PHE A 913 -19.73 9.69 40.07
CA PHE A 913 -18.69 10.04 39.09
C PHE A 913 -18.75 11.53 38.72
N LYS A 914 -19.93 12.15 38.77
CA LYS A 914 -20.09 13.60 38.58
C LYS A 914 -19.34 14.40 39.64
N GLN A 915 -19.53 14.07 40.92
CA GLN A 915 -18.87 14.77 42.03
C GLN A 915 -17.34 14.70 41.93
N PHE A 916 -16.79 13.52 41.63
CA PHE A 916 -15.35 13.38 41.41
C PHE A 916 -14.83 14.13 40.19
N SER A 917 -15.63 14.21 39.12
CA SER A 917 -15.27 14.96 37.92
C SER A 917 -15.25 16.47 38.17
N GLU A 918 -16.16 16.96 39.01
CA GLU A 918 -16.23 18.36 39.47
C GLU A 918 -15.08 18.68 40.44
N GLU A 919 -14.80 17.82 41.42
CA GLU A 919 -13.69 17.96 42.37
C GLU A 919 -12.32 17.94 41.69
N SER A 920 -12.18 17.14 40.61
CA SER A 920 -10.95 17.04 39.82
C SER A 920 -10.79 18.16 38.77
N GLY A 921 -11.76 19.08 38.67
CA GLY A 921 -11.71 20.20 37.72
C GLY A 921 -11.75 19.79 36.24
N LEU A 922 -12.44 18.69 35.91
CA LEU A 922 -12.55 18.20 34.53
C LEU A 922 -13.48 19.08 33.68
N GLY A 923 -13.32 19.04 32.36
CA GLY A 923 -14.09 19.87 31.43
C GLY A 923 -15.61 19.60 31.46
N PRO A 924 -16.44 20.55 30.99
CA PRO A 924 -17.90 20.49 31.10
C PRO A 924 -18.53 19.26 30.40
N ARG A 925 -17.98 18.84 29.25
CA ARG A 925 -18.45 17.63 28.54
C ARG A 925 -18.18 16.34 29.30
N THR A 926 -17.09 16.32 30.07
CA THR A 926 -16.74 15.17 30.91
C THR A 926 -17.73 15.08 32.07
N ILE A 927 -18.06 16.20 32.71
CA ILE A 927 -19.07 16.27 33.78
C ILE A 927 -20.45 15.79 33.28
N GLU A 928 -20.88 16.24 32.10
CA GLU A 928 -22.14 15.79 31.47
C GLU A 928 -22.13 14.28 31.16
N SER A 929 -20.98 13.76 30.69
CA SER A 929 -20.83 12.32 30.43
C SER A 929 -20.84 11.50 31.72
N SER A 930 -20.23 12.01 32.79
CA SER A 930 -20.24 11.40 34.12
C SER A 930 -21.64 11.39 34.73
N GLU A 931 -22.45 12.43 34.52
CA GLU A 931 -23.85 12.48 34.94
C GLU A 931 -24.70 11.41 34.23
N ASN A 932 -24.51 11.23 32.92
CA ASN A 932 -25.17 10.16 32.17
C ASN A 932 -24.72 8.77 32.64
N LEU A 933 -23.45 8.60 32.99
CA LEU A 933 -22.94 7.35 33.55
C LEU A 933 -23.57 7.06 34.92
N ASP A 934 -23.61 8.05 35.81
CA ASP A 934 -24.25 7.95 37.13
C ASP A 934 -25.72 7.53 36.98
N HIS A 935 -26.46 8.12 36.03
CA HIS A 935 -27.84 7.74 35.77
C HIS A 935 -27.99 6.27 35.33
N ASN A 936 -27.19 5.83 34.35
CA ASN A 936 -27.23 4.45 33.86
C ASN A 936 -26.84 3.43 34.94
N VAL A 937 -25.84 3.75 35.77
CA VAL A 937 -25.41 2.89 36.87
C VAL A 937 -26.51 2.77 37.93
N ASN A 938 -27.13 3.89 38.31
CA ASN A 938 -28.26 3.91 39.24
C ASN A 938 -29.46 3.10 38.71
N ASP A 939 -29.75 3.18 37.41
CA ASP A 939 -30.80 2.40 36.77
C ASP A 939 -30.51 0.90 36.80
N LEU A 940 -29.26 0.49 36.54
CA LEU A 940 -28.84 -0.92 36.63
C LEU A 940 -28.97 -1.46 38.07
N ILE A 941 -28.55 -0.69 39.06
CA ILE A 941 -28.65 -1.05 40.49
C ILE A 941 -30.11 -1.16 40.92
N THR A 942 -30.94 -0.17 40.54
CA THR A 942 -32.37 -0.15 40.85
C THR A 942 -33.08 -1.37 40.25
N ASN A 943 -32.77 -1.71 38.99
CA ASN A 943 -33.34 -2.89 38.32
C ASN A 943 -32.84 -4.21 38.93
N PHE A 944 -31.58 -4.27 39.38
CA PHE A 944 -31.03 -5.44 40.09
C PHE A 944 -31.77 -5.71 41.41
N ILE A 945 -32.10 -4.65 42.16
CA ILE A 945 -32.80 -4.72 43.45
C ILE A 945 -34.31 -4.93 43.27
N GLN A 946 -34.99 -4.15 42.42
CA GLN A 946 -36.45 -4.23 42.21
C GLN A 946 -36.89 -5.58 41.61
N GLY A 947 -36.04 -6.21 40.79
CA GLY A 947 -36.34 -7.53 40.23
C GLY A 947 -36.48 -8.65 41.27
N THR A 948 -36.15 -8.40 42.54
CA THR A 948 -36.19 -9.41 43.61
C THR A 948 -37.61 -9.78 44.08
N GLU A 949 -38.58 -8.87 43.99
CA GLU A 949 -39.88 -8.97 44.68
C GLU A 949 -41.07 -9.46 43.84
N TYR A 950 -40.89 -9.86 42.57
CA TYR A 950 -42.02 -10.21 41.68
C TYR A 950 -42.97 -11.30 42.24
N PHE A 951 -42.45 -12.26 43.00
CA PHE A 951 -43.29 -13.29 43.64
C PHE A 951 -44.19 -12.72 44.73
N LYS A 952 -43.65 -11.83 45.57
CA LYS A 952 -44.39 -11.16 46.63
C LYS A 952 -45.50 -10.30 46.03
N LEU A 953 -45.19 -9.52 44.99
CA LEU A 953 -46.16 -8.72 44.25
C LEU A 953 -47.31 -9.59 43.70
N LEU A 954 -47.01 -10.72 43.04
CA LEU A 954 -48.03 -11.61 42.51
C LEU A 954 -48.86 -12.32 43.60
N VAL A 955 -48.30 -12.58 44.78
CA VAL A 955 -49.07 -13.11 45.92
C VAL A 955 -49.99 -12.03 46.50
N ASP A 956 -49.45 -10.85 46.78
CA ASP A 956 -50.16 -9.75 47.44
C ASP A 956 -51.33 -9.22 46.61
N VAL A 957 -51.22 -9.23 45.27
CA VAL A 957 -52.30 -8.78 44.38
C VAL A 957 -53.48 -9.77 44.34
N PHE A 958 -53.22 -11.09 44.39
CA PHE A 958 -54.29 -12.09 44.31
C PHE A 958 -54.85 -12.51 45.68
N ALA A 959 -54.04 -12.49 46.74
CA ALA A 959 -54.45 -12.97 48.08
C ALA A 959 -55.75 -12.32 48.61
N PRO A 960 -55.98 -10.99 48.53
CA PRO A 960 -57.20 -10.36 49.02
C PRO A 960 -58.48 -10.86 48.32
N VAL A 961 -58.38 -11.15 47.01
CA VAL A 961 -59.52 -11.62 46.20
C VAL A 961 -59.90 -13.04 46.58
N PHE A 962 -58.89 -13.90 46.78
CA PHE A 962 -59.07 -15.31 47.06
C PHE A 962 -59.44 -15.61 48.51
N ARG A 963 -58.96 -14.80 49.45
CA ARG A 963 -59.28 -14.90 50.88
C ARG A 963 -60.60 -14.21 51.26
N ASN A 964 -61.34 -13.70 50.26
CA ASN A 964 -62.66 -13.11 50.48
C ASN A 964 -63.62 -14.14 51.10
N PRO A 965 -64.38 -13.80 52.16
CA PRO A 965 -65.31 -14.72 52.82
C PRO A 965 -66.40 -15.29 51.89
N LYS A 966 -66.67 -14.67 50.73
CA LYS A 966 -67.57 -15.21 49.70
C LYS A 966 -67.04 -16.49 49.01
N ASN A 967 -65.73 -16.72 49.01
CA ASN A 967 -65.08 -17.84 48.33
C ASN A 967 -64.84 -19.03 49.28
N VAL A 968 -65.89 -19.50 49.96
CA VAL A 968 -65.79 -20.58 50.97
C VAL A 968 -65.30 -21.90 50.36
N HIS A 969 -65.66 -22.18 49.09
CA HIS A 969 -65.28 -23.42 48.39
C HIS A 969 -63.76 -23.60 48.25
N LEU A 970 -62.99 -22.51 48.26
CA LEU A 970 -61.52 -22.56 48.13
C LEU A 970 -60.81 -22.95 49.42
N LYS A 971 -61.48 -22.84 50.59
CA LYS A 971 -60.89 -23.20 51.90
C LYS A 971 -60.51 -24.67 52.03
N ASN A 972 -61.09 -25.52 51.19
CA ASN A 972 -60.89 -26.99 51.24
C ASN A 972 -59.84 -27.49 50.22
N PHE A 973 -59.09 -26.60 49.56
CA PHE A 973 -58.10 -26.99 48.55
C PHE A 973 -57.01 -27.92 49.10
N TYR A 974 -56.51 -27.71 50.32
CA TYR A 974 -55.48 -28.57 50.91
C TYR A 974 -55.86 -30.07 50.98
N ILE A 975 -57.15 -30.40 50.98
CA ILE A 975 -57.67 -31.79 51.03
C ILE A 975 -57.64 -32.47 49.65
N ILE A 976 -57.68 -31.71 48.56
CA ILE A 976 -57.55 -32.27 47.21
C ILE A 976 -56.08 -32.54 46.83
N ILE A 977 -55.11 -31.99 47.59
CA ILE A 977 -53.69 -32.17 47.31
C ILE A 977 -53.25 -33.64 47.40
N PRO A 978 -53.57 -34.42 48.46
CA PRO A 978 -53.23 -35.85 48.51
C PRO A 978 -53.64 -36.67 47.28
N PRO A 979 -54.91 -36.66 46.81
CA PRO A 979 -55.28 -37.38 45.59
C PRO A 979 -54.65 -36.81 44.31
N LEU A 980 -54.34 -35.50 44.26
CA LEU A 980 -53.62 -34.91 43.13
C LEU A 980 -52.16 -35.35 43.05
N THR A 981 -51.47 -35.48 44.20
CA THR A 981 -50.09 -36.00 44.22
C THR A 981 -50.01 -37.44 43.74
N LEU A 982 -51.01 -38.28 44.07
CA LEU A 982 -51.15 -39.63 43.51
C LEU A 982 -51.31 -39.60 41.99
N ASN A 983 -52.25 -38.78 41.50
CA ASN A 983 -52.50 -38.64 40.08
C ASN A 983 -51.24 -38.15 39.31
N PHE A 984 -50.49 -37.21 39.90
CA PHE A 984 -49.24 -36.71 39.35
C PHE A 984 -48.15 -37.79 39.28
N VAL A 985 -47.93 -38.54 40.37
CA VAL A 985 -46.91 -39.60 40.40
C VAL A 985 -47.24 -40.71 39.40
N GLU A 986 -48.51 -41.13 39.30
CA GLU A 986 -48.95 -42.08 38.27
C GLU A 986 -48.68 -41.55 36.85
N HIS A 987 -48.99 -40.28 36.59
CA HIS A 987 -48.73 -39.64 35.30
C HIS A 987 -47.24 -39.56 34.98
N MET A 988 -46.38 -39.24 35.95
CA MET A 988 -44.93 -39.13 35.75
C MET A 988 -44.28 -40.49 35.46
N ILE A 989 -44.70 -41.55 36.15
CA ILE A 989 -44.24 -42.92 35.86
C ILE A 989 -44.62 -43.30 34.42
N LEU A 990 -45.88 -43.08 34.03
CA LEU A 990 -46.36 -43.37 32.67
C LEU A 990 -45.62 -42.54 31.61
N SER A 991 -45.30 -41.29 31.91
CA SER A 991 -44.59 -40.38 30.99
C SER A 991 -43.12 -40.75 30.83
N LYS A 992 -42.45 -41.20 31.90
CA LYS A 992 -41.08 -41.72 31.87
C LYS A 992 -41.00 -43.05 31.12
N ASP A 993 -41.96 -43.96 31.34
CA ASP A 993 -42.03 -45.23 30.60
C ASP A 993 -42.17 -45.02 29.08
N LYS A 994 -42.92 -44.00 28.65
CA LYS A 994 -43.06 -43.64 27.23
C LYS A 994 -41.75 -43.22 26.57
N MET A 995 -40.73 -42.76 27.32
CA MET A 995 -39.42 -42.41 26.75
C MET A 995 -38.70 -43.61 26.13
N SER A 996 -38.95 -44.81 26.68
CA SER A 996 -38.37 -46.07 26.20
C SER A 996 -39.10 -46.67 25.00
N LYS A 997 -40.29 -46.15 24.65
CA LYS A 997 -41.16 -46.68 23.57
C LYS A 997 -40.93 -45.96 22.24
N LYS A 998 -41.27 -46.62 21.12
CA LYS A 998 -41.17 -46.03 19.76
C LYS A 998 -42.04 -44.79 19.56
N ASN A 999 -43.23 -44.75 20.16
CA ASN A 999 -44.09 -43.57 20.18
C ASN A 999 -43.74 -42.72 21.41
N LYS A 1000 -43.06 -41.59 21.19
CA LYS A 1000 -42.59 -40.66 22.23
C LYS A 1000 -43.55 -39.50 22.50
N ILE A 1001 -44.75 -39.50 21.90
CA ILE A 1001 -45.77 -38.47 22.13
C ILE A 1001 -46.24 -38.55 23.59
N GLY A 1002 -46.07 -37.45 24.33
CA GLY A 1002 -46.38 -37.39 25.76
C GLY A 1002 -45.33 -38.06 26.65
N ALA A 1003 -44.10 -38.22 26.18
CA ALA A 1003 -42.97 -38.65 27.00
C ALA A 1003 -42.35 -37.44 27.71
N ALA A 1004 -42.17 -37.53 29.03
CA ALA A 1004 -41.66 -36.43 29.86
C ALA A 1004 -40.82 -37.01 31.00
N PHE A 1005 -39.69 -36.36 31.33
CA PHE A 1005 -38.85 -36.76 32.46
C PHE A 1005 -38.98 -35.84 33.67
N THR A 1006 -39.48 -34.61 33.50
CA THR A 1006 -39.70 -33.62 34.55
C THR A 1006 -40.99 -32.83 34.29
N ASP A 1007 -41.72 -32.47 35.35
CA ASP A 1007 -42.86 -31.54 35.33
C ASP A 1007 -43.00 -30.87 36.70
N ASP A 1008 -41.96 -30.12 37.10
CA ASP A 1008 -41.96 -29.44 38.41
C ASP A 1008 -42.93 -28.24 38.45
N GLY A 1009 -43.54 -27.88 37.31
CA GLY A 1009 -44.64 -26.93 37.22
C GLY A 1009 -45.77 -27.30 38.17
N PHE A 1010 -46.10 -28.58 38.31
CA PHE A 1010 -47.12 -29.03 39.26
C PHE A 1010 -46.78 -28.64 40.70
N ALA A 1011 -45.57 -28.98 41.16
CA ALA A 1011 -45.12 -28.69 42.52
C ALA A 1011 -45.07 -27.18 42.80
N MET A 1012 -44.60 -26.38 41.83
CA MET A 1012 -44.57 -24.92 41.92
C MET A 1012 -45.99 -24.33 41.99
N GLY A 1013 -46.93 -24.88 41.22
CA GLY A 1013 -48.33 -24.45 41.22
C GLY A 1013 -49.04 -24.75 42.53
N VAL A 1014 -48.87 -25.95 43.09
CA VAL A 1014 -49.43 -26.32 44.40
C VAL A 1014 -48.91 -25.39 45.49
N ALA A 1015 -47.58 -25.17 45.55
CA ALA A 1015 -46.98 -24.28 46.55
C ALA A 1015 -47.50 -22.84 46.45
N TYR A 1016 -47.62 -22.30 45.23
CA TYR A 1016 -48.14 -20.95 45.02
C TYR A 1016 -49.59 -20.80 45.46
N ILE A 1017 -50.46 -21.75 45.08
CA ILE A 1017 -51.88 -21.72 45.43
C ILE A 1017 -52.10 -21.91 46.94
N MET A 1018 -51.33 -22.78 47.58
CA MET A 1018 -51.37 -22.98 49.03
C MET A 1018 -51.03 -21.70 49.80
N LYS A 1019 -49.96 -20.99 49.40
CA LYS A 1019 -49.59 -19.70 50.00
C LYS A 1019 -50.67 -18.65 49.77
N LEU A 1020 -51.21 -18.58 48.56
CA LEU A 1020 -52.23 -17.61 48.17
C LEU A 1020 -53.52 -17.80 49.00
N LEU A 1021 -53.90 -19.05 49.29
CA LEU A 1021 -55.07 -19.40 50.11
C LEU A 1021 -54.80 -19.48 51.62
N ASP A 1022 -53.55 -19.34 52.06
CA ASP A 1022 -53.11 -19.46 53.46
C ASP A 1022 -53.44 -20.83 54.10
N GLN A 1023 -53.10 -21.91 53.38
CA GLN A 1023 -53.45 -23.29 53.78
C GLN A 1023 -52.24 -24.17 54.09
N ASP A 1024 -51.04 -23.60 54.21
CA ASP A 1024 -49.81 -24.34 54.50
C ASP A 1024 -49.90 -25.16 55.80
N SER A 1025 -50.32 -24.55 56.90
CA SER A 1025 -50.47 -25.23 58.20
C SER A 1025 -51.56 -26.31 58.17
N ASN A 1026 -52.64 -26.07 57.41
CA ASN A 1026 -53.73 -27.04 57.27
C ASN A 1026 -53.29 -28.29 56.50
N PHE A 1027 -52.42 -28.13 55.50
CA PHE A 1027 -51.83 -29.25 54.77
C PHE A 1027 -50.80 -30.01 55.60
N GLU A 1028 -49.95 -29.31 56.35
CA GLU A 1028 -48.98 -29.95 57.27
C GLU A 1028 -49.68 -30.82 58.32
N GLY A 1029 -50.83 -30.37 58.82
CA GLY A 1029 -51.67 -31.14 59.76
C GLY A 1029 -52.27 -32.43 59.19
N LEU A 1030 -52.17 -32.69 57.87
CA LEU A 1030 -52.62 -33.96 57.26
C LEU A 1030 -51.55 -35.07 57.34
N HIS A 1031 -50.29 -34.74 57.63
CA HIS A 1031 -49.16 -35.68 57.64
C HIS A 1031 -49.12 -36.60 56.39
N TRP A 1032 -49.46 -36.04 55.21
CA TRP A 1032 -49.71 -36.84 54.00
C TRP A 1032 -48.50 -37.66 53.55
N PHE A 1033 -47.32 -37.04 53.47
CA PHE A 1033 -46.10 -37.74 53.05
C PHE A 1033 -45.71 -38.84 54.04
N ASP A 1034 -45.91 -38.64 55.35
CA ASP A 1034 -45.70 -39.68 56.36
C ASP A 1034 -46.65 -40.88 56.13
N SER A 1035 -47.90 -40.63 55.76
CA SER A 1035 -48.83 -41.69 55.36
C SER A 1035 -48.39 -42.41 54.08
N VAL A 1036 -47.78 -41.72 53.12
CA VAL A 1036 -47.24 -42.33 51.89
C VAL A 1036 -46.04 -43.21 52.22
N TRP A 1037 -45.09 -42.73 53.02
CA TRP A 1037 -43.92 -43.51 53.44
C TRP A 1037 -44.32 -44.75 54.25
N LYS A 1038 -45.30 -44.62 55.13
CA LYS A 1038 -45.86 -45.75 55.89
C LYS A 1038 -46.49 -46.80 54.97
N HIS A 1039 -47.29 -46.37 53.99
CA HIS A 1039 -47.89 -47.28 53.00
C HIS A 1039 -46.83 -48.02 52.17
N ILE A 1040 -45.82 -47.32 51.66
CA ILE A 1040 -44.73 -47.91 50.87
C ILE A 1040 -43.93 -48.91 51.72
N SER A 1041 -43.69 -48.61 53.00
CA SER A 1041 -43.02 -49.51 53.94
C SER A 1041 -43.84 -50.77 54.23
N GLU A 1042 -45.15 -50.63 54.43
CA GLU A 1042 -46.09 -51.75 54.62
C GLU A 1042 -46.15 -52.65 53.37
N GLU A 1043 -46.25 -52.08 52.16
CA GLU A 1043 -46.19 -52.86 50.91
C GLU A 1043 -44.85 -53.56 50.72
N ARG A 1044 -43.73 -52.93 51.09
CA ARG A 1044 -42.39 -53.54 51.03
C ARG A 1044 -42.25 -54.71 52.01
N LYS A 1045 -42.80 -54.59 53.23
CA LYS A 1045 -42.83 -55.69 54.22
C LYS A 1045 -43.66 -56.87 53.72
N LEU A 1046 -44.85 -56.60 53.18
CA LEU A 1046 -45.70 -57.63 52.56
C LEU A 1046 -45.01 -58.34 51.39
N LEU A 1047 -44.19 -57.63 50.62
CA LEU A 1047 -43.42 -58.20 49.51
C LEU A 1047 -42.24 -59.06 50.00
N GLN A 1048 -41.55 -58.66 51.07
CA GLN A 1048 -40.51 -59.47 51.73
C GLN A 1048 -41.08 -60.78 52.30
N GLU A 1049 -42.24 -60.71 52.98
CA GLU A 1049 -42.93 -61.91 53.50
C GLU A 1049 -43.40 -62.87 52.39
N GLN A 1050 -43.61 -62.37 51.17
CA GLN A 1050 -43.98 -63.17 49.98
C GLN A 1050 -42.77 -63.72 49.21
N GLN A 1051 -41.60 -63.04 49.26
CA GLN A 1051 -40.34 -63.54 48.69
C GLN A 1051 -39.87 -64.83 49.38
N ASP A 1052 -40.10 -64.95 50.69
CA ASP A 1052 -39.69 -66.11 51.50
C ASP A 1052 -40.52 -67.39 51.23
N LYS A 1053 -41.64 -67.31 50.49
CA LYS A 1053 -42.61 -68.41 50.31
C LYS A 1053 -42.85 -68.85 48.85
N GLY A 1054 -42.09 -68.35 47.87
CA GLY A 1054 -42.46 -68.40 46.44
C GLY A 1054 -41.59 -69.24 45.48
N SER A 1055 -42.22 -69.79 44.42
CA SER A 1055 -41.59 -70.47 43.27
C SER A 1055 -40.88 -69.48 42.30
N VAL A 1056 -40.07 -69.99 41.36
CA VAL A 1056 -39.25 -69.17 40.41
C VAL A 1056 -40.07 -68.18 39.57
N GLN A 1057 -41.28 -68.54 39.13
CA GLN A 1057 -42.18 -67.62 38.41
C GLN A 1057 -42.76 -66.53 39.34
N LEU A 1058 -42.99 -66.86 40.61
CA LEU A 1058 -43.42 -65.91 41.63
C LEU A 1058 -42.28 -64.90 41.92
N GLN A 1059 -41.03 -65.35 41.92
CA GLN A 1059 -39.86 -64.48 42.12
C GLN A 1059 -39.69 -63.44 41.00
N GLN A 1060 -39.96 -63.79 39.72
CA GLN A 1060 -39.95 -62.81 38.63
C GLN A 1060 -41.07 -61.76 38.77
N ALA A 1061 -42.28 -62.18 39.17
CA ALA A 1061 -43.39 -61.26 39.45
C ALA A 1061 -43.10 -60.35 40.66
N LEU A 1062 -42.49 -60.90 41.71
CA LEU A 1062 -42.08 -60.15 42.90
C LEU A 1062 -40.97 -59.14 42.58
N ALA A 1063 -39.98 -59.50 41.75
CA ALA A 1063 -38.93 -58.57 41.31
C ALA A 1063 -39.48 -57.40 40.47
N LEU A 1064 -40.47 -57.65 39.61
CA LEU A 1064 -41.18 -56.59 38.87
C LEU A 1064 -41.97 -55.67 39.81
N THR A 1065 -42.60 -56.25 40.85
CA THR A 1065 -43.37 -55.51 41.84
C THR A 1065 -42.46 -54.67 42.75
N GLU A 1066 -41.31 -55.22 43.15
CA GLU A 1066 -40.26 -54.52 43.89
C GLU A 1066 -39.70 -53.34 43.09
N LYS A 1067 -39.43 -53.55 41.80
CA LYS A 1067 -39.00 -52.46 40.88
C LYS A 1067 -40.08 -51.37 40.77
N LYS A 1068 -41.35 -51.73 40.73
CA LYS A 1068 -42.47 -50.78 40.69
C LYS A 1068 -42.59 -49.97 41.98
N ILE A 1069 -42.49 -50.61 43.14
CA ILE A 1069 -42.49 -49.94 44.45
C ILE A 1069 -41.29 -49.00 44.57
N LYS A 1070 -40.10 -49.43 44.13
CA LYS A 1070 -38.89 -48.58 44.13
C LYS A 1070 -39.05 -47.34 43.24
N THR A 1071 -39.59 -47.51 42.03
CA THR A 1071 -39.86 -46.39 41.10
C THR A 1071 -40.87 -45.41 41.71
N LEU A 1072 -41.93 -45.94 42.35
CA LEU A 1072 -42.93 -45.13 43.03
C LEU A 1072 -42.34 -44.35 44.22
N GLU A 1073 -41.48 -44.98 45.02
CA GLU A 1073 -40.77 -44.31 46.11
C GLU A 1073 -39.88 -43.17 45.59
N GLU A 1074 -39.13 -43.39 44.51
CA GLU A 1074 -38.26 -42.39 43.89
C GLU A 1074 -39.04 -41.18 43.37
N GLU A 1075 -40.18 -41.39 42.68
CA GLU A 1075 -41.02 -40.27 42.21
C GLU A 1075 -41.65 -39.47 43.35
N TYR A 1076 -42.09 -40.13 44.43
CA TYR A 1076 -42.60 -39.42 45.61
C TYR A 1076 -41.50 -38.61 46.32
N LYS A 1077 -40.25 -39.12 46.36
CA LYS A 1077 -39.12 -38.36 46.92
C LYS A 1077 -38.84 -37.12 46.08
N LEU A 1078 -38.81 -37.26 44.76
CA LEU A 1078 -38.65 -36.13 43.84
C LEU A 1078 -39.75 -35.08 44.04
N LEU A 1079 -41.02 -35.49 44.07
CA LEU A 1079 -42.13 -34.58 44.31
C LEU A 1079 -42.04 -33.89 45.68
N TYR A 1080 -41.68 -34.62 46.74
CA TYR A 1080 -41.50 -34.06 48.08
C TYR A 1080 -40.41 -32.98 48.10
N TYR A 1081 -39.25 -33.25 47.48
CA TYR A 1081 -38.15 -32.28 47.40
C TYR A 1081 -38.52 -31.07 46.54
N SER A 1082 -39.16 -31.27 45.37
CA SER A 1082 -39.61 -30.19 44.51
C SER A 1082 -40.66 -29.31 45.20
N LEU A 1083 -41.64 -29.90 45.89
CA LEU A 1083 -42.68 -29.16 46.61
C LEU A 1083 -42.12 -28.39 47.81
N THR A 1084 -41.24 -29.02 48.60
CA THR A 1084 -40.59 -28.36 49.75
C THR A 1084 -39.74 -27.19 49.28
N SER A 1085 -38.96 -27.38 48.21
CA SER A 1085 -38.17 -26.31 47.59
C SER A 1085 -39.05 -25.20 47.02
N ALA A 1086 -40.17 -25.55 46.38
CA ALA A 1086 -41.10 -24.58 45.83
C ALA A 1086 -41.74 -23.68 46.91
N ARG A 1087 -42.09 -24.25 48.07
CA ARG A 1087 -42.68 -23.50 49.20
C ARG A 1087 -41.74 -22.43 49.76
N ILE A 1088 -40.43 -22.62 49.70
CA ILE A 1088 -39.44 -21.62 50.16
C ILE A 1088 -39.54 -20.32 49.33
N PHE A 1089 -39.87 -20.38 48.04
CA PHE A 1089 -39.94 -19.17 47.19
C PHE A 1089 -41.09 -18.24 47.55
N PHE A 1090 -42.09 -18.73 48.27
CA PHE A 1090 -43.29 -17.99 48.65
C PHE A 1090 -43.37 -17.72 50.16
N ARG A 1091 -42.35 -18.10 50.93
CA ARG A 1091 -42.19 -17.66 52.32
C ARG A 1091 -41.72 -16.22 52.33
#